data_AF-A0A931KZW5-F1
#
_entry.id   AF-A0A931KZW5-F1
#
_cell.length_a   1.000
_cell.length_b   1.000
_cell.length_c   1.000
_cell.angle_alpha   90.00
_cell.angle_beta   90.00
_cell.angle_gamma   90.00
#
_symmetry.space_group_name_H-M   'P 1'
#
loop_
_entity.id
_entity.type
_entity.pdbx_description
1 polymer ?
#
loop_
_entity_poly.entity_id
_entity_poly.type
_entity_poly.pdbx_seq_one_letter_code
_entity_poly.pdbx_strand_id
1 'polypeptide(L)'
;MARFEPRLTEARRAGLLAASAVYPLSRLAGTLPRPPFDRALVSGVSMAVAFQAARLSTAALRTSQGLGDPSRVRQSVRTAVVAGAVTAGSAVLAARVRSTASTLAGNGERMPLGEAALGAGAELLTVAAGATTLVSVGDATLLTLPGPWRATHPAVRGVGVVLAGAVLGAGARHPRMVEWLSLPPTPGARVAPPAFQEGANLPMALARSAAVAGATVAGLAVDRAAAVALAKFFTGSQDPPTAAVAGGHAVLVGGVLLAGAAGFAFYSSRVAVQERLLEAAYAAVPSRPGVTGGISSAYEFADLGREGRRFVSQAYSAEELEQVLGRPCTDPVRAWLPYEALSGDPEKDARSLVEEIERLGGFSRSLLVLAAPTGDGYVSYVQTESAELLTAGDCTTAAVPYANVPSAVAMPRRARASAAFAVYARAVAARAAEVNPAMRLVTFGESLGSIIALDAFGPGLVDELGSLGFSGGLYCGVPVYSRTDRALRPRHPEVLTSGGLQYVGGREQALSADAGHVNVTHPTDPVAVADPTTLVRHATDYWGRPHGTHVPLVSFLVHLFDVKNAMNLRPGDFAPSPGHDYRYDTAAGVSRAYGLPFDDEELVEAALRERELSWSVRRLLSKRLDDARESALAKLTSWGVDPETVATRFHIDPASLPSWLTSSREEEDTEEDYLG
;
A
#
# COMPACT_ATOMS: atom_id res chain seq x y z
N MET A 1 -29.17 -43.81 -3.40
CA MET A 1 -28.88 -42.53 -2.70
C MET A 1 -27.96 -42.80 -1.50
N ALA A 2 -26.65 -42.76 -1.69
CA ALA A 2 -25.69 -42.76 -0.58
C ALA A 2 -25.65 -41.36 0.02
N ARG A 3 -25.96 -41.22 1.33
CA ARG A 3 -25.91 -39.92 2.02
C ARG A 3 -24.50 -39.34 1.92
N PHE A 4 -24.39 -38.19 1.24
CA PHE A 4 -23.21 -37.35 1.16
C PHE A 4 -22.95 -36.73 2.54
N GLU A 5 -22.33 -37.47 3.45
CA GLU A 5 -21.74 -36.86 4.64
C GLU A 5 -20.26 -36.58 4.35
N PRO A 6 -19.83 -35.31 4.27
CA PRO A 6 -18.42 -35.00 4.15
C PRO A 6 -17.70 -35.51 5.40
N ARG A 7 -17.00 -36.65 5.28
CA ARG A 7 -16.19 -37.17 6.38
C ARG A 7 -15.08 -36.16 6.70
N LEU A 8 -15.21 -35.51 7.85
CA LEU A 8 -14.13 -34.76 8.51
C LEU A 8 -12.99 -35.73 8.79
N THR A 9 -11.99 -35.78 7.92
CA THR A 9 -10.78 -36.58 8.14
C THR A 9 -9.96 -35.97 9.27
N GLU A 10 -9.05 -36.75 9.87
CA GLU A 10 -8.14 -36.27 10.91
C GLU A 10 -7.33 -35.04 10.43
N ALA A 11 -6.79 -35.09 9.21
CA ALA A 11 -6.05 -33.97 8.62
C ALA A 11 -6.91 -32.70 8.44
N ARG A 12 -8.20 -32.86 8.11
CA ARG A 12 -9.13 -31.73 8.01
C ARG A 12 -9.49 -31.17 9.40
N ARG A 13 -9.65 -32.03 10.41
CA ARG A 13 -9.83 -31.61 11.80
C ARG A 13 -8.61 -30.85 12.33
N ALA A 14 -7.39 -31.35 12.09
CA ALA A 14 -6.16 -30.65 12.45
C ALA A 14 -6.08 -29.28 11.75
N GLY A 15 -6.45 -29.21 10.48
CA GLY A 15 -6.62 -27.96 9.75
C GLY A 15 -7.56 -26.97 10.44
N LEU A 16 -8.77 -27.42 10.81
CA LEU A 16 -9.77 -26.58 11.48
C LEU A 16 -9.27 -26.09 12.85
N LEU A 17 -8.55 -26.95 13.59
CA LEU A 17 -7.97 -26.61 14.88
C LEU A 17 -6.93 -25.49 14.73
N ALA A 18 -5.99 -25.63 13.80
CA ALA A 18 -4.96 -24.64 13.52
C ALA A 18 -5.55 -23.30 13.05
N ALA A 19 -6.52 -23.34 12.12
CA ALA A 19 -7.23 -22.15 11.68
C ALA A 19 -7.93 -21.41 12.83
N SER A 20 -8.61 -22.16 13.70
CA SER A 20 -9.32 -21.59 14.87
C SER A 20 -8.34 -20.97 15.87
N ALA A 21 -7.17 -21.57 16.07
CA ALA A 21 -6.14 -21.06 16.97
C ALA A 21 -5.48 -19.77 16.46
N VAL A 22 -5.35 -19.59 15.14
CA VAL A 22 -4.73 -18.40 14.52
C VAL A 22 -5.70 -17.22 14.41
N TYR A 23 -7.01 -17.47 14.29
CA TYR A 23 -8.02 -16.41 14.12
C TYR A 23 -7.92 -15.27 15.14
N PRO A 24 -7.72 -15.50 16.46
CA PRO A 24 -7.61 -14.40 17.40
C PRO A 24 -6.38 -13.50 17.16
N LEU A 25 -5.28 -14.07 16.67
CA LEU A 25 -4.06 -13.32 16.32
C LEU A 25 -4.23 -12.50 15.04
N SER A 26 -5.07 -12.93 14.10
CA SER A 26 -5.37 -12.13 12.89
C SER A 26 -6.13 -10.82 13.17
N ARG A 27 -6.54 -10.62 14.42
CA ARG A 27 -7.21 -9.40 14.90
C ARG A 27 -6.25 -8.44 15.62
N LEU A 28 -4.94 -8.72 15.63
CA LEU A 28 -3.91 -7.78 16.09
C LEU A 28 -4.14 -6.42 15.44
N ALA A 29 -4.16 -5.34 16.22
CA ALA A 29 -4.27 -3.99 15.68
C ALA A 29 -3.02 -3.65 14.85
N GLY A 30 -3.28 -2.91 13.77
CA GLY A 30 -2.23 -2.28 12.97
C GLY A 30 -1.98 -0.86 13.46
N THR A 31 -1.28 -0.06 12.65
CA THR A 31 -1.16 1.39 12.90
C THR A 31 -2.46 2.13 12.57
N LEU A 32 -3.33 1.54 11.73
CA LEU A 32 -4.60 2.13 11.32
C LEU A 32 -5.81 1.25 11.66
N PRO A 33 -6.99 1.86 11.92
CA PRO A 33 -8.26 1.14 11.95
C PRO A 33 -8.53 0.50 10.58
N ARG A 34 -8.97 -0.77 10.55
CA ARG A 34 -9.28 -1.48 9.30
C ARG A 34 -10.79 -1.68 9.10
N PRO A 35 -11.32 -1.46 7.88
CA PRO A 35 -12.72 -1.72 7.55
C PRO A 35 -13.11 -3.20 7.75
N PRO A 36 -14.41 -3.52 7.98
CA PRO A 36 -14.89 -4.89 8.17
C PRO A 36 -14.44 -5.90 7.11
N PHE A 37 -14.42 -5.50 5.84
CA PHE A 37 -14.01 -6.37 4.74
C PHE A 37 -12.52 -6.74 4.80
N ASP A 38 -11.64 -5.76 5.00
CA ASP A 38 -10.19 -5.98 5.13
C ASP A 38 -9.87 -6.86 6.34
N ARG A 39 -10.59 -6.66 7.45
CA ARG A 39 -10.52 -7.51 8.64
C ARG A 39 -10.87 -8.97 8.34
N ALA A 40 -11.87 -9.20 7.51
CA ALA A 40 -12.27 -10.52 7.06
C ALA A 40 -11.22 -11.15 6.14
N LEU A 41 -10.63 -10.38 5.23
CA LEU A 41 -9.56 -10.87 4.34
C LEU A 41 -8.31 -11.30 5.12
N VAL A 42 -7.80 -10.46 6.03
CA VAL A 42 -6.64 -10.81 6.89
C VAL A 42 -6.90 -12.10 7.66
N SER A 43 -8.10 -12.23 8.24
CA SER A 43 -8.50 -13.42 8.98
C SER A 43 -8.62 -14.65 8.08
N GLY A 44 -9.31 -14.53 6.95
CA GLY A 44 -9.54 -15.62 6.01
C GLY A 44 -8.24 -16.19 5.44
N VAL A 45 -7.32 -15.33 4.99
CA VAL A 45 -6.02 -15.75 4.45
C VAL A 45 -5.16 -16.42 5.53
N SER A 46 -5.06 -15.80 6.72
CA SER A 46 -4.28 -16.36 7.84
C SER A 46 -4.79 -17.75 8.25
N MET A 47 -6.11 -17.90 8.36
CA MET A 47 -6.75 -19.16 8.69
C MET A 47 -6.57 -20.22 7.60
N ALA A 48 -6.67 -19.84 6.32
CA ALA A 48 -6.49 -20.75 5.20
C ALA A 48 -5.06 -21.32 5.14
N VAL A 49 -4.05 -20.49 5.37
CA VAL A 49 -2.65 -20.94 5.42
C VAL A 49 -2.42 -21.88 6.59
N ALA A 50 -2.88 -21.52 7.80
CA ALA A 50 -2.78 -22.38 8.97
C ALA A 50 -3.50 -23.73 8.76
N PHE A 51 -4.69 -23.70 8.14
CA PHE A 51 -5.45 -24.89 7.78
C PHE A 51 -4.65 -25.82 6.86
N GLN A 52 -4.08 -25.27 5.79
CA GLN A 52 -3.34 -26.06 4.81
C GLN A 52 -2.03 -26.61 5.40
N ALA A 53 -1.31 -25.82 6.21
CA ALA A 53 -0.09 -26.25 6.88
C ALA A 53 -0.35 -27.46 7.79
N ALA A 54 -1.38 -27.41 8.63
CA ALA A 54 -1.76 -28.53 9.50
C ALA A 54 -2.26 -29.75 8.71
N ARG A 55 -3.00 -29.53 7.62
CA ARG A 55 -3.48 -30.63 6.75
C ARG A 55 -2.30 -31.36 6.09
N LEU A 56 -1.36 -30.62 5.53
CA LEU A 56 -0.17 -31.16 4.86
C LEU A 56 0.75 -31.86 5.87
N SER A 57 1.00 -31.24 7.03
CA SER A 57 1.77 -31.85 8.12
C SER A 57 1.16 -33.19 8.55
N THR A 58 -0.14 -33.22 8.81
CA THR A 58 -0.85 -34.47 9.18
C THR A 58 -0.75 -35.54 8.10
N ALA A 59 -0.87 -35.15 6.82
CA ALA A 59 -0.78 -36.08 5.70
C ALA A 59 0.64 -36.65 5.57
N ALA A 60 1.67 -35.80 5.63
CA ALA A 60 3.08 -36.21 5.54
C ALA A 60 3.45 -37.18 6.67
N LEU A 61 3.07 -36.87 7.91
CA LEU A 61 3.31 -37.72 9.06
C LEU A 61 2.66 -39.10 8.90
N ARG A 62 1.43 -39.16 8.41
CA ARG A 62 0.74 -40.43 8.16
C ARG A 62 1.38 -41.25 7.05
N THR A 63 1.80 -40.61 5.96
CA THR A 63 2.50 -41.30 4.86
C THR A 63 3.84 -41.87 5.34
N SER A 64 4.58 -41.14 6.17
CA SER A 64 5.87 -41.57 6.71
C SER A 64 5.79 -42.81 7.63
N GLN A 65 4.61 -43.13 8.15
CA GLN A 65 4.40 -44.24 9.09
C GLN A 65 4.09 -45.59 8.43
N GLY A 66 3.99 -45.65 7.09
CA GLY A 66 3.78 -46.89 6.33
C GLY A 66 2.33 -47.43 6.40
N LEU A 67 1.81 -47.85 5.25
CA LEU A 67 0.51 -48.54 5.13
C LEU A 67 0.66 -50.01 5.56
N GLY A 68 0.65 -50.29 6.87
CA GLY A 68 0.63 -51.69 7.34
C GLY A 68 0.68 -51.88 8.85
N ASP A 69 -0.44 -51.69 9.57
CA ASP A 69 -0.78 -52.39 10.85
C ASP A 69 -2.19 -51.98 11.38
N PRO A 70 -2.90 -52.73 12.27
CA PRO A 70 -4.28 -53.15 12.02
C PRO A 70 -5.27 -52.61 13.09
N SER A 71 -5.00 -51.48 13.74
CA SER A 71 -6.01 -50.84 14.61
C SER A 71 -5.93 -49.32 14.59
N ARG A 72 -7.09 -48.66 14.43
CA ARG A 72 -7.21 -47.19 14.36
C ARG A 72 -6.62 -46.49 15.59
N VAL A 73 -6.67 -47.11 16.76
CA VAL A 73 -6.11 -46.59 18.01
C VAL A 73 -4.59 -46.52 17.97
N ARG A 74 -3.89 -47.62 17.61
CA ARG A 74 -2.42 -47.64 17.53
C ARG A 74 -1.89 -46.63 16.51
N GLN A 75 -2.61 -46.46 15.40
CA GLN A 75 -2.25 -45.48 14.37
C GLN A 75 -2.37 -44.03 14.88
N SER A 76 -3.45 -43.69 15.58
CA SER A 76 -3.61 -42.36 16.20
C SER A 76 -2.57 -42.10 17.29
N VAL A 77 -2.23 -43.10 18.11
CA VAL A 77 -1.16 -42.98 19.12
C VAL A 77 0.21 -42.74 18.46
N ARG A 78 0.57 -43.52 17.42
CA ARG A 78 1.83 -43.30 16.67
C ARG A 78 1.87 -41.92 16.03
N THR A 79 0.77 -41.47 15.42
CA THR A 79 0.66 -40.13 14.83
C THR A 79 0.85 -39.05 15.91
N ALA A 80 0.20 -39.18 17.07
CA ALA A 80 0.34 -38.27 18.19
C ALA A 80 1.79 -38.18 18.70
N VAL A 81 2.48 -39.30 18.84
CA VAL A 81 3.88 -39.32 19.33
C VAL A 81 4.81 -38.62 18.35
N VAL A 82 4.75 -38.96 17.06
CA VAL A 82 5.64 -38.33 16.06
C VAL A 82 5.29 -36.85 15.87
N ALA A 83 4.00 -36.51 15.77
CA ALA A 83 3.56 -35.12 15.68
C ALA A 83 3.98 -34.32 16.93
N GLY A 84 3.89 -34.92 18.11
CA GLY A 84 4.31 -34.31 19.37
C GLY A 84 5.81 -34.03 19.41
N ALA A 85 6.63 -34.97 18.94
CA ALA A 85 8.07 -34.77 18.82
C ALA A 85 8.42 -33.64 17.83
N VAL A 86 7.76 -33.60 16.66
CA VAL A 86 7.92 -32.50 15.69
C VAL A 86 7.48 -31.17 16.29
N THR A 87 6.37 -31.14 17.02
CA THR A 87 5.86 -29.94 17.71
C THR A 87 6.89 -29.44 18.72
N ALA A 88 7.42 -30.31 19.58
CA ALA A 88 8.40 -29.95 20.59
C ALA A 88 9.72 -29.44 19.95
N GLY A 89 10.24 -30.14 18.95
CA GLY A 89 11.48 -29.75 18.26
C GLY A 89 11.34 -28.41 17.54
N SER A 90 10.23 -28.19 16.84
CA SER A 90 9.95 -26.91 16.17
C SER A 90 9.70 -25.77 17.16
N ALA A 91 9.03 -26.03 18.29
CA ALA A 91 8.83 -25.03 19.34
C ALA A 91 10.16 -24.59 19.98
N VAL A 92 11.09 -25.53 20.22
CA VAL A 92 12.44 -25.22 20.75
C VAL A 92 13.22 -24.38 19.75
N LEU A 93 13.18 -24.72 18.46
CA LEU A 93 13.84 -23.94 17.41
C LEU A 93 13.26 -22.51 17.33
N ALA A 94 11.94 -22.37 17.34
CA ALA A 94 11.27 -21.08 17.35
C ALA A 94 11.66 -20.24 18.58
N ALA A 95 11.67 -20.85 19.78
CA ALA A 95 12.08 -20.19 21.01
C ALA A 95 13.54 -19.72 20.98
N ARG A 96 14.45 -20.54 20.43
CA ARG A 96 15.86 -20.16 20.26
C ARG A 96 16.01 -18.98 19.31
N VAL A 97 15.34 -19.02 18.16
CA VAL A 97 15.33 -17.92 17.18
C VAL A 97 14.81 -16.63 17.82
N ARG A 98 13.71 -16.68 18.57
CA ARG A 98 13.16 -15.50 19.26
C ARG A 98 14.09 -14.96 20.35
N SER A 99 14.76 -15.84 21.10
CA SER A 99 15.75 -15.42 22.09
C SER A 99 16.93 -14.68 21.43
N THR A 100 17.42 -15.18 20.29
CA THR A 100 18.42 -14.48 19.49
C THR A 100 17.89 -13.14 18.98
N ALA A 101 16.68 -13.10 18.44
CA ALA A 101 16.06 -11.87 17.95
C ALA A 101 15.92 -10.80 19.05
N SER A 102 15.54 -11.21 20.26
CA SER A 102 15.47 -10.31 21.42
C SER A 102 16.85 -9.79 21.85
N THR A 103 17.87 -10.63 21.80
CA THR A 103 19.26 -10.23 22.10
C THR A 103 19.77 -9.22 21.08
N LEU A 104 19.58 -9.49 19.78
CA LEU A 104 19.96 -8.57 18.70
C LEU A 104 19.22 -7.25 18.80
N ALA A 105 17.91 -7.28 19.10
CA ALA A 105 17.11 -6.07 19.26
C ALA A 105 17.58 -5.20 20.43
N GLY A 106 18.12 -5.80 21.50
CA GLY A 106 18.78 -5.07 22.59
C GLY A 106 19.97 -4.23 22.14
N ASN A 107 20.63 -4.63 21.04
CA ASN A 107 21.73 -3.91 20.41
C ASN A 107 21.25 -3.00 19.25
N GLY A 108 19.94 -2.90 19.02
CA GLY A 108 19.37 -2.21 17.85
C GLY A 108 19.53 -2.96 16.53
N GLU A 109 19.92 -4.24 16.58
CA GLU A 109 20.17 -5.07 15.40
C GLU A 109 18.95 -5.94 15.07
N ARG A 110 18.75 -6.19 13.77
CA ARG A 110 17.69 -7.08 13.29
C ARG A 110 18.21 -8.48 13.08
N MET A 111 17.33 -9.45 13.28
CA MET A 111 17.62 -10.83 12.91
C MET A 111 17.90 -10.96 11.40
N PRO A 112 18.97 -11.69 11.01
CA PRO A 112 19.24 -12.04 9.62
C PRO A 112 18.05 -12.74 8.96
N LEU A 113 17.81 -12.47 7.68
CA LEU A 113 16.59 -12.90 7.00
C LEU A 113 16.44 -14.43 6.96
N GLY A 114 17.54 -15.17 6.74
CA GLY A 114 17.53 -16.63 6.69
C GLY A 114 17.16 -17.27 8.04
N GLU A 115 17.74 -16.77 9.13
CA GLU A 115 17.44 -17.27 10.48
C GLU A 115 16.02 -16.89 10.91
N ALA A 116 15.57 -15.69 10.56
CA ALA A 116 14.19 -15.26 10.76
C ALA A 116 13.19 -16.16 10.00
N ALA A 117 13.46 -16.47 8.73
CA ALA A 117 12.64 -17.36 7.93
C ALA A 117 12.56 -18.78 8.52
N LEU A 118 13.69 -19.29 9.02
CA LEU A 118 13.72 -20.58 9.74
C LEU A 118 12.86 -20.54 11.01
N GLY A 119 12.95 -19.47 11.80
CA GLY A 119 12.11 -19.27 12.99
C GLY A 119 10.62 -19.19 12.67
N ALA A 120 10.25 -18.36 11.71
CA ALA A 120 8.87 -18.22 11.25
C ALA A 120 8.29 -19.54 10.71
N GLY A 121 9.09 -20.32 9.97
CA GLY A 121 8.74 -21.66 9.53
C GLY A 121 8.55 -22.64 10.70
N ALA A 122 9.43 -22.59 11.70
CA ALA A 122 9.34 -23.41 12.91
C ALA A 122 8.08 -23.09 13.73
N GLU A 123 7.67 -21.83 13.82
CA GLU A 123 6.42 -21.42 14.48
C GLU A 123 5.18 -21.94 13.75
N LEU A 124 5.14 -21.78 12.42
CA LEU A 124 4.05 -22.34 11.60
C LEU A 124 3.98 -23.86 11.73
N LEU A 125 5.12 -24.54 11.75
CA LEU A 125 5.20 -25.98 11.97
C LEU A 125 4.75 -26.38 13.37
N THR A 126 5.09 -25.60 14.40
CA THR A 126 4.65 -25.83 15.79
C THR A 126 3.13 -25.80 15.87
N VAL A 127 2.49 -24.79 15.26
CA VAL A 127 1.01 -24.69 15.21
C VAL A 127 0.42 -25.87 14.43
N ALA A 128 1.00 -26.19 13.27
CA ALA A 128 0.51 -27.25 12.39
C ALA A 128 0.61 -28.65 13.03
N ALA A 129 1.80 -29.03 13.50
CA ALA A 129 2.06 -30.31 14.15
C ALA A 129 1.39 -30.40 15.53
N GLY A 130 1.30 -29.29 16.26
CA GLY A 130 0.58 -29.23 17.53
C GLY A 130 -0.90 -29.52 17.35
N ALA A 131 -1.51 -28.94 16.30
CA ALA A 131 -2.89 -29.24 15.94
C ALA A 131 -3.08 -30.71 15.56
N THR A 132 -2.15 -31.31 14.79
CA THR A 132 -2.15 -32.76 14.50
C THR A 132 -2.11 -33.56 15.79
N THR A 133 -1.15 -33.26 16.67
CA THR A 133 -0.96 -33.95 17.95
C THR A 133 -2.24 -33.97 18.77
N LEU A 134 -2.87 -32.80 18.96
CA LEU A 134 -4.09 -32.67 19.76
C LEU A 134 -5.27 -33.46 19.17
N VAL A 135 -5.43 -33.43 17.85
CA VAL A 135 -6.49 -34.21 17.19
C VAL A 135 -6.21 -35.71 17.30
N SER A 136 -4.97 -36.16 17.08
CA SER A 136 -4.60 -37.57 17.17
C SER A 136 -4.74 -38.11 18.61
N VAL A 137 -4.34 -37.33 19.62
CA VAL A 137 -4.55 -37.65 21.04
C VAL A 137 -6.05 -37.73 21.34
N GLY A 138 -6.83 -36.73 20.91
CA GLY A 138 -8.27 -36.71 21.10
C GLY A 138 -8.95 -37.93 20.47
N ASP A 139 -8.57 -38.31 19.26
CA ASP A 139 -9.08 -39.51 18.59
C ASP A 139 -8.69 -40.80 19.34
N ALA A 140 -7.45 -40.92 19.81
CA ALA A 140 -7.01 -42.07 20.61
C ALA A 140 -7.82 -42.18 21.90
N THR A 141 -7.97 -41.08 22.65
CA THR A 141 -8.74 -41.03 23.90
C THR A 141 -10.22 -41.37 23.67
N LEU A 142 -10.87 -40.73 22.69
CA LEU A 142 -12.29 -40.97 22.40
C LEU A 142 -12.58 -42.42 21.98
N LEU A 143 -11.63 -43.09 21.33
CA LEU A 143 -11.77 -44.50 20.95
C LEU A 143 -11.61 -45.45 22.14
N THR A 144 -10.96 -45.02 23.23
CA THR A 144 -10.80 -45.80 24.47
C THR A 144 -11.96 -45.67 25.45
N LEU A 145 -12.82 -44.64 25.30
CA LEU A 145 -13.96 -44.42 26.20
C LEU A 145 -15.02 -45.54 26.12
N PRO A 146 -15.84 -45.76 27.16
CA PRO A 146 -16.98 -46.70 27.12
C PRO A 146 -18.07 -46.24 26.15
N GLY A 147 -18.86 -47.19 25.62
CA GLY A 147 -19.92 -46.98 24.61
C GLY A 147 -20.74 -45.67 24.70
N PRO A 148 -21.35 -45.33 25.85
CA PRO A 148 -22.17 -44.10 25.97
C PRO A 148 -21.37 -42.79 25.90
N TRP A 149 -20.05 -42.84 26.10
CA TRP A 149 -19.15 -41.68 26.08
C TRP A 149 -18.30 -41.62 24.81
N ARG A 150 -18.37 -42.63 23.92
CA ARG A 150 -17.67 -42.64 22.64
C ARG A 150 -18.32 -41.65 21.68
N ALA A 151 -17.73 -40.46 21.54
CA ALA A 151 -18.09 -39.52 20.49
C ALA A 151 -17.58 -40.01 19.12
N THR A 152 -18.26 -40.97 18.49
CA THR A 152 -17.94 -41.46 17.13
C THR A 152 -18.57 -40.61 16.04
N HIS A 153 -19.58 -39.81 16.38
CA HIS A 153 -20.28 -38.95 15.41
C HIS A 153 -19.34 -37.84 14.88
N PRO A 154 -19.17 -37.71 13.56
CA PRO A 154 -18.26 -36.71 12.97
C PRO A 154 -18.56 -35.27 13.39
N ALA A 155 -19.84 -34.92 13.54
CA ALA A 155 -20.24 -33.57 13.96
C ALA A 155 -19.78 -33.25 15.40
N VAL A 156 -19.87 -34.21 16.33
CA VAL A 156 -19.44 -34.01 17.72
C VAL A 156 -17.92 -33.84 17.80
N ARG A 157 -17.16 -34.63 17.03
CA ARG A 157 -15.70 -34.45 16.91
C ARG A 157 -15.34 -33.11 16.26
N GLY A 158 -16.11 -32.66 15.28
CA GLY A 158 -15.93 -31.36 14.64
C GLY A 158 -16.14 -30.21 15.62
N VAL A 159 -17.24 -30.22 16.38
CA VAL A 159 -17.53 -29.22 17.42
C VAL A 159 -16.45 -29.21 18.49
N GLY A 160 -16.01 -30.38 18.97
CA GLY A 160 -14.93 -30.47 19.97
C GLY A 160 -13.61 -29.87 19.48
N VAL A 161 -13.27 -30.06 18.20
CA VAL A 161 -12.09 -29.44 17.58
C VAL A 161 -12.20 -27.92 17.50
N VAL A 162 -13.38 -27.42 17.11
CA VAL A 162 -13.63 -25.98 17.07
C VAL A 162 -13.47 -25.38 18.46
N LEU A 163 -14.11 -25.96 19.48
CA LEU A 163 -14.01 -25.50 20.87
C LEU A 163 -12.57 -25.54 21.39
N ALA A 164 -11.83 -26.61 21.11
CA ALA A 164 -10.42 -26.71 21.48
C ALA A 164 -9.58 -25.61 20.82
N GLY A 165 -9.79 -25.34 19.53
CA GLY A 165 -9.09 -24.27 18.81
C GLY A 165 -9.41 -22.89 19.34
N ALA A 166 -10.65 -22.72 19.78
CA ALA A 166 -11.14 -21.53 20.45
C ALA A 166 -10.44 -21.27 21.79
N VAL A 167 -10.25 -22.31 22.61
CA VAL A 167 -9.48 -22.24 23.87
C VAL A 167 -8.02 -21.93 23.60
N LEU A 168 -7.40 -22.59 22.60
CA LEU A 168 -6.04 -22.29 22.18
C LEU A 168 -5.89 -20.85 21.70
N GLY A 169 -6.86 -20.37 20.93
CA GLY A 169 -6.91 -18.98 20.48
C GLY A 169 -7.06 -17.98 21.63
N ALA A 170 -7.78 -18.33 22.70
CA ALA A 170 -7.82 -17.54 23.93
C ALA A 170 -6.44 -17.50 24.62
N GLY A 171 -5.78 -18.66 24.73
CA GLY A 171 -4.42 -18.78 25.26
C GLY A 171 -3.38 -18.02 24.43
N ALA A 172 -3.56 -17.95 23.11
CA ALA A 172 -2.68 -17.20 22.21
C ALA A 172 -2.68 -15.69 22.49
N ARG A 173 -3.74 -15.18 23.13
CA ARG A 173 -3.85 -13.78 23.57
C ARG A 173 -3.45 -13.56 25.02
N HIS A 174 -3.04 -14.60 25.72
CA HIS A 174 -2.57 -14.46 27.10
C HIS A 174 -1.37 -13.50 27.14
N PRO A 175 -1.27 -12.56 28.10
CA PRO A 175 -0.22 -11.55 28.14
C PRO A 175 1.20 -12.11 27.99
N ARG A 176 1.51 -13.22 28.67
CA ARG A 176 2.80 -13.92 28.54
C ARG A 176 3.09 -14.43 27.13
N MET A 177 2.07 -14.92 26.43
CA MET A 177 2.26 -15.39 25.05
C MET A 177 2.55 -14.21 24.14
N VAL A 178 1.82 -13.13 24.35
CA VAL A 178 1.97 -11.92 23.58
C VAL A 178 3.34 -11.26 23.82
N GLU A 179 3.79 -11.18 25.07
CA GLU A 179 5.13 -10.73 25.42
C GLU A 179 6.23 -11.54 24.71
N TRP A 180 6.07 -12.86 24.62
CA TRP A 180 6.99 -13.72 23.84
C TRP A 180 6.95 -13.44 22.33
N LEU A 181 5.82 -12.96 21.82
CA LEU A 181 5.65 -12.60 20.41
C LEU A 181 6.18 -11.20 20.07
N SER A 182 6.63 -10.42 21.05
CA SER A 182 6.88 -8.99 20.91
C SER A 182 8.32 -8.59 21.26
N LEU A 183 8.77 -7.49 20.64
CA LEU A 183 10.00 -6.80 21.01
C LEU A 183 9.67 -5.40 21.57
N PRO A 184 10.37 -4.93 22.62
CA PRO A 184 10.15 -3.60 23.16
C PRO A 184 10.64 -2.52 22.18
N PRO A 185 10.05 -1.31 22.20
CA PRO A 185 10.44 -0.22 21.30
C PRO A 185 11.81 0.37 21.63
N THR A 186 12.24 0.28 22.89
CA THR A 186 13.58 0.69 23.35
C THR A 186 14.15 -0.34 24.32
N PRO A 187 15.48 -0.49 24.40
CA PRO A 187 16.12 -1.34 25.40
C PRO A 187 15.65 -0.98 26.82
N GLY A 188 15.16 -1.97 27.57
CA GLY A 188 14.65 -1.77 28.93
C GLY A 188 13.19 -1.29 29.04
N ALA A 189 12.53 -0.90 27.93
CA ALA A 189 11.10 -0.62 27.96
C ALA A 189 10.27 -1.91 28.12
N ARG A 190 9.13 -1.81 28.81
CA ARG A 190 8.16 -2.90 28.85
C ARG A 190 7.42 -2.99 27.52
N VAL A 191 7.19 -4.22 27.06
CA VAL A 191 6.28 -4.49 25.95
C VAL A 191 4.86 -4.10 26.39
N ALA A 192 4.29 -3.06 25.78
CA ALA A 192 2.88 -2.76 25.97
C ALA A 192 2.03 -3.91 25.39
N PRO A 193 0.92 -4.31 26.04
CA PRO A 193 0.02 -5.29 25.45
C PRO A 193 -0.48 -4.75 24.10
N PRO A 194 -0.33 -5.49 22.99
CA PRO A 194 -0.82 -5.07 21.70
C PRO A 194 -2.33 -4.94 21.75
N ALA A 195 -2.81 -3.86 21.13
CA ALA A 195 -4.23 -3.68 20.93
C ALA A 195 -4.76 -4.77 19.97
N PHE A 196 -6.01 -5.18 20.20
CA PHE A 196 -6.77 -6.00 19.25
C PHE A 196 -7.97 -5.18 18.79
N GLN A 197 -8.39 -5.37 17.54
CA GLN A 197 -9.51 -4.63 16.98
C GLN A 197 -10.85 -5.00 17.63
N GLU A 198 -11.80 -4.07 17.62
CA GLU A 198 -13.16 -4.26 18.16
C GLU A 198 -13.86 -5.54 17.68
N GLY A 199 -14.74 -6.07 18.54
CA GLY A 199 -15.44 -7.34 18.32
C GLY A 199 -14.54 -8.56 18.45
N ALA A 200 -13.38 -8.41 19.08
CA ALA A 200 -12.44 -9.48 19.42
C ALA A 200 -12.65 -10.05 20.83
N ASN A 201 -13.77 -9.80 21.52
CA ASN A 201 -14.00 -10.46 22.80
C ASN A 201 -14.11 -11.99 22.62
N LEU A 202 -13.71 -12.74 23.64
CA LEU A 202 -13.57 -14.19 23.56
C LEU A 202 -14.84 -14.86 22.99
N PRO A 203 -16.08 -14.56 23.45
CA PRO A 203 -17.29 -15.19 22.92
C PRO A 203 -17.53 -14.97 21.42
N MET A 204 -17.29 -13.76 20.92
CA MET A 204 -17.42 -13.44 19.49
C MET A 204 -16.35 -14.15 18.67
N ALA A 205 -15.14 -14.31 19.23
CA ALA A 205 -14.09 -15.09 18.60
C ALA A 205 -14.47 -16.57 18.51
N LEU A 206 -15.02 -17.16 19.57
CA LEU A 206 -15.54 -18.54 19.56
C LEU A 206 -16.60 -18.73 18.46
N ALA A 207 -17.59 -17.82 18.39
CA ALA A 207 -18.69 -17.90 17.44
C ALA A 207 -18.22 -17.75 15.98
N ARG A 208 -17.31 -16.81 15.71
CA ARG A 208 -16.76 -16.59 14.37
C ARG A 208 -15.82 -17.70 13.94
N SER A 209 -14.99 -18.23 14.83
CA SER A 209 -14.17 -19.42 14.55
C SER A 209 -15.04 -20.63 14.22
N ALA A 210 -16.17 -20.82 14.91
CA ALA A 210 -17.14 -21.87 14.59
C ALA A 210 -17.82 -21.66 13.23
N ALA A 211 -18.23 -20.44 12.90
CA ALA A 211 -18.83 -20.10 11.61
C ALA A 211 -17.84 -20.31 10.45
N VAL A 212 -16.59 -19.85 10.61
CA VAL A 212 -15.54 -20.02 9.60
C VAL A 212 -15.12 -21.48 9.47
N ALA A 213 -15.10 -22.25 10.56
CA ALA A 213 -14.87 -23.69 10.50
C ALA A 213 -15.99 -24.38 9.71
N GLY A 214 -17.26 -24.01 9.94
CA GLY A 214 -18.42 -24.49 9.17
C GLY A 214 -18.31 -24.15 7.68
N ALA A 215 -17.98 -22.90 7.34
CA ALA A 215 -17.76 -22.45 5.96
C ALA A 215 -16.57 -23.17 5.30
N THR A 216 -15.48 -23.42 6.05
CA THR A 216 -14.30 -24.16 5.57
C THR A 216 -14.66 -25.61 5.26
N VAL A 217 -15.46 -26.27 6.10
CA VAL A 217 -15.95 -27.63 5.84
C VAL A 217 -16.84 -27.67 4.59
N ALA A 218 -17.72 -26.67 4.42
CA ALA A 218 -18.53 -26.53 3.22
C ALA A 218 -17.67 -26.32 1.95
N GLY A 219 -16.68 -25.42 2.01
CA GLY A 219 -15.74 -25.17 0.93
C GLY A 219 -14.91 -26.39 0.54
N LEU A 220 -14.47 -27.20 1.51
CA LEU A 220 -13.74 -28.45 1.26
C LEU A 220 -14.59 -29.58 0.67
N ALA A 221 -15.92 -29.54 0.89
CA ALA A 221 -16.85 -30.43 0.25
C ALA A 221 -17.04 -30.05 -1.23
N VAL A 222 -17.15 -28.74 -1.50
CA VAL A 222 -17.21 -28.18 -2.86
C VAL A 222 -15.92 -28.43 -3.63
N ASP A 223 -14.75 -28.14 -3.05
CA ASP A 223 -13.42 -28.38 -3.65
C ASP A 223 -13.23 -29.85 -4.02
N ARG A 224 -13.57 -30.79 -3.13
CA ARG A 224 -13.48 -32.23 -3.44
C ARG A 224 -14.47 -32.65 -4.52
N ALA A 225 -15.69 -32.12 -4.51
CA ALA A 225 -16.68 -32.43 -5.54
C ALA A 225 -16.20 -31.93 -6.91
N ALA A 226 -15.66 -30.71 -6.97
CA ALA A 226 -15.07 -30.14 -8.17
C ALA A 226 -13.82 -30.91 -8.64
N ALA A 227 -12.92 -31.31 -7.73
CA ALA A 227 -11.73 -32.09 -8.06
C ALA A 227 -12.10 -33.48 -8.62
N VAL A 228 -13.11 -34.13 -8.04
CA VAL A 228 -13.64 -35.40 -8.56
C VAL A 228 -14.29 -35.18 -9.92
N ALA A 229 -15.06 -34.12 -10.12
CA ALA A 229 -15.66 -33.81 -11.42
C ALA A 229 -14.60 -33.57 -12.50
N LEU A 230 -13.55 -32.81 -12.20
CA LEU A 230 -12.38 -32.62 -13.08
C LEU A 230 -11.66 -33.94 -13.36
N ALA A 231 -11.45 -34.76 -12.33
CA ALA A 231 -10.81 -36.07 -12.51
C ALA A 231 -11.66 -37.00 -13.39
N LYS A 232 -12.99 -37.02 -13.21
CA LYS A 232 -13.92 -37.75 -14.09
C LYS A 232 -13.86 -37.24 -15.52
N PHE A 233 -13.84 -35.92 -15.70
CA PHE A 233 -13.75 -35.28 -17.00
C PHE A 233 -12.46 -35.66 -17.75
N PHE A 234 -11.30 -35.54 -17.10
CA PHE A 234 -10.01 -35.83 -17.74
C PHE A 234 -9.70 -37.32 -17.91
N THR A 235 -10.23 -38.19 -17.05
CA THR A 235 -9.98 -39.64 -17.15
C THR A 235 -11.08 -40.42 -17.87
N GLY A 236 -12.25 -39.83 -18.10
CA GLY A 236 -13.44 -40.51 -18.61
C GLY A 236 -14.04 -41.56 -17.66
N SER A 237 -13.44 -41.78 -16.48
CA SER A 237 -13.88 -42.79 -15.52
C SER A 237 -14.97 -42.25 -14.61
N GLN A 238 -15.99 -43.07 -14.31
CA GLN A 238 -16.99 -42.76 -13.28
C GLN A 238 -16.43 -42.87 -11.85
N ASP A 239 -15.34 -43.62 -11.68
CA ASP A 239 -14.56 -43.74 -10.44
C ASP A 239 -13.08 -43.45 -10.73
N PRO A 240 -12.67 -42.17 -10.71
CA PRO A 240 -11.31 -41.78 -11.03
C PRO A 240 -10.31 -42.25 -9.95
N PRO A 241 -9.11 -42.72 -10.33
CA PRO A 241 -8.09 -43.13 -9.38
C PRO A 241 -7.65 -41.95 -8.50
N THR A 242 -7.16 -42.23 -7.28
CA THR A 242 -6.79 -41.20 -6.30
C THR A 242 -5.76 -40.20 -6.83
N ALA A 243 -4.85 -40.65 -7.69
CA ALA A 243 -3.88 -39.79 -8.38
C ALA A 243 -4.56 -38.77 -9.32
N ALA A 244 -5.62 -39.16 -10.02
CA ALA A 244 -6.39 -38.26 -10.88
C ALA A 244 -7.19 -37.23 -10.06
N VAL A 245 -7.77 -37.65 -8.93
CA VAL A 245 -8.43 -36.72 -7.99
C VAL A 245 -7.43 -35.75 -7.37
N ALA A 246 -6.22 -36.21 -7.05
CA ALA A 246 -5.12 -35.34 -6.60
C ALA A 246 -4.69 -34.35 -7.71
N GLY A 247 -4.62 -34.81 -8.96
CA GLY A 247 -4.41 -33.95 -10.13
C GLY A 247 -5.50 -32.89 -10.28
N GLY A 248 -6.78 -33.26 -10.14
CA GLY A 248 -7.91 -32.32 -10.14
C GLY A 248 -7.82 -31.25 -9.03
N HIS A 249 -7.40 -31.65 -7.82
CA HIS A 249 -7.11 -30.70 -6.74
C HIS A 249 -5.93 -29.78 -7.05
N ALA A 250 -4.85 -30.30 -7.65
CA ALA A 250 -3.71 -29.49 -8.06
C ALA A 250 -4.10 -28.47 -9.14
N VAL A 251 -4.96 -28.86 -10.09
CA VAL A 251 -5.53 -27.96 -11.10
C VAL A 251 -6.41 -26.88 -10.47
N LEU A 252 -7.25 -27.22 -9.49
CA LEU A 252 -8.07 -26.23 -8.78
C LEU A 252 -7.24 -25.25 -7.95
N VAL A 253 -6.30 -25.74 -7.16
CA VAL A 253 -5.40 -24.89 -6.35
C VAL A 253 -4.51 -24.04 -7.25
N GLY A 254 -3.91 -24.66 -8.27
CA GLY A 254 -3.14 -23.96 -9.30
C GLY A 254 -3.98 -22.91 -10.00
N GLY A 255 -5.22 -23.21 -10.36
CA GLY A 255 -6.19 -22.30 -10.97
C GLY A 255 -6.63 -21.16 -10.06
N VAL A 256 -6.82 -21.38 -8.76
CA VAL A 256 -7.10 -20.30 -7.78
C VAL A 256 -5.88 -19.42 -7.56
N LEU A 257 -4.68 -20.00 -7.51
CA LEU A 257 -3.43 -19.23 -7.43
C LEU A 257 -3.20 -18.44 -8.73
N LEU A 258 -3.47 -19.03 -9.90
CA LEU A 258 -3.42 -18.35 -11.20
C LEU A 258 -4.49 -17.29 -11.32
N ALA A 259 -5.73 -17.52 -10.88
CA ALA A 259 -6.80 -16.53 -10.89
C ALA A 259 -6.58 -15.44 -9.84
N GLY A 260 -5.92 -15.75 -8.72
CA GLY A 260 -5.47 -14.78 -7.73
C GLY A 260 -4.30 -13.94 -8.23
N ALA A 261 -3.32 -14.56 -8.89
CA ALA A 261 -2.19 -13.89 -9.52
C ALA A 261 -2.62 -13.09 -10.76
N ALA A 262 -3.50 -13.65 -11.59
CA ALA A 262 -4.10 -12.98 -12.75
C ALA A 262 -5.10 -11.93 -12.30
N GLY A 263 -5.85 -12.14 -11.22
CA GLY A 263 -6.73 -11.16 -10.60
C GLY A 263 -5.96 -10.03 -9.93
N PHE A 264 -4.82 -10.32 -9.32
CA PHE A 264 -3.87 -9.32 -8.82
C PHE A 264 -3.19 -8.58 -9.98
N ALA A 265 -2.75 -9.28 -11.02
CA ALA A 265 -2.18 -8.69 -12.23
C ALA A 265 -3.21 -7.87 -13.01
N PHE A 266 -4.45 -8.33 -13.08
CA PHE A 266 -5.60 -7.67 -13.68
C PHE A 266 -6.07 -6.49 -12.83
N TYR A 267 -6.06 -6.61 -11.50
CA TYR A 267 -6.33 -5.50 -10.60
C TYR A 267 -5.22 -4.46 -10.69
N SER A 268 -3.95 -4.86 -10.67
CA SER A 268 -2.81 -3.96 -10.85
C SER A 268 -2.79 -3.33 -12.24
N SER A 269 -3.22 -4.07 -13.28
CA SER A 269 -3.34 -3.50 -14.63
C SER A 269 -4.58 -2.64 -14.77
N ARG A 270 -5.69 -2.91 -14.07
CA ARG A 270 -6.90 -2.07 -14.06
C ARG A 270 -6.75 -0.83 -13.22
N VAL A 271 -6.04 -0.89 -12.09
CA VAL A 271 -5.59 0.27 -11.33
C VAL A 271 -4.62 1.07 -12.20
N ALA A 272 -3.62 0.43 -12.83
CA ALA A 272 -2.72 1.12 -13.75
C ALA A 272 -3.41 1.65 -15.04
N VAL A 273 -4.53 1.06 -15.49
CA VAL A 273 -5.30 1.51 -16.67
C VAL A 273 -6.32 2.58 -16.28
N GLN A 274 -7.02 2.46 -15.15
CA GLN A 274 -7.82 3.56 -14.59
C GLN A 274 -6.94 4.74 -14.21
N GLU A 275 -5.69 4.49 -13.82
CA GLU A 275 -4.72 5.54 -13.56
C GLU A 275 -4.14 6.19 -14.83
N ARG A 276 -4.30 5.58 -16.01
CA ARG A 276 -3.86 6.15 -17.29
C ARG A 276 -4.94 6.92 -18.03
N LEU A 277 -6.20 6.80 -17.61
CA LEU A 277 -7.27 7.60 -18.20
C LEU A 277 -7.03 9.06 -17.84
N LEU A 278 -6.92 9.88 -18.88
CA LEU A 278 -6.96 11.32 -18.74
C LEU A 278 -8.29 11.68 -18.06
N GLU A 279 -8.22 12.56 -17.07
CA GLU A 279 -9.41 12.98 -16.35
C GLU A 279 -10.00 14.18 -17.09
N ALA A 280 -11.25 14.09 -17.53
CA ALA A 280 -11.88 15.18 -18.27
C ALA A 280 -11.96 16.49 -17.45
N ALA A 281 -11.91 16.41 -16.12
CA ALA A 281 -11.74 17.57 -15.23
C ALA A 281 -10.47 18.41 -15.50
N TYR A 282 -9.47 17.85 -16.20
CA TYR A 282 -8.23 18.51 -16.61
C TYR A 282 -8.04 18.46 -18.14
N ALA A 283 -9.13 18.41 -18.91
CA ALA A 283 -9.06 18.40 -20.37
C ALA A 283 -8.73 19.78 -20.97
N ALA A 284 -9.16 20.85 -20.30
CA ALA A 284 -8.96 22.21 -20.79
C ALA A 284 -7.47 22.60 -20.83
N VAL A 285 -7.03 23.05 -22.00
CA VAL A 285 -5.68 23.60 -22.21
C VAL A 285 -5.54 24.88 -21.39
N PRO A 286 -4.51 25.01 -20.53
CA PRO A 286 -4.27 26.24 -19.81
C PRO A 286 -3.96 27.39 -20.78
N SER A 287 -4.74 28.47 -20.72
CA SER A 287 -4.49 29.70 -21.49
C SER A 287 -3.28 30.51 -21.00
N ARG A 288 -2.69 30.10 -19.87
CA ARG A 288 -1.64 30.85 -19.17
C ARG A 288 -0.26 30.61 -19.81
N PRO A 289 0.57 31.65 -20.01
CA PRO A 289 1.89 31.50 -20.61
C PRO A 289 2.91 30.82 -19.68
N GLY A 290 2.71 30.88 -18.35
CA GLY A 290 3.66 30.37 -17.35
C GLY A 290 3.61 28.87 -17.09
N VAL A 291 2.88 28.08 -17.89
CA VAL A 291 2.76 26.63 -17.66
C VAL A 291 3.08 25.83 -18.91
N THR A 292 3.72 24.67 -18.74
CA THR A 292 3.92 23.73 -19.85
C THR A 292 2.56 23.31 -20.45
N GLY A 293 2.50 23.25 -21.76
CA GLY A 293 1.28 23.03 -22.53
C GLY A 293 0.48 24.31 -22.82
N GLY A 294 0.85 25.45 -22.22
CA GLY A 294 0.30 26.75 -22.53
C GLY A 294 0.97 27.41 -23.75
N ILE A 295 0.54 28.62 -24.10
CA ILE A 295 0.93 29.31 -25.34
C ILE A 295 2.44 29.58 -25.49
N SER A 296 3.17 29.66 -24.38
CA SER A 296 4.63 29.89 -24.38
C SER A 296 5.44 28.61 -24.24
N SER A 297 4.81 27.44 -24.10
CA SER A 297 5.49 26.15 -23.93
C SER A 297 6.15 25.66 -25.23
N ALA A 298 7.22 24.87 -25.11
CA ALA A 298 7.76 24.10 -26.25
C ALA A 298 6.99 22.80 -26.51
N TYR A 299 6.17 22.37 -25.55
CA TYR A 299 5.41 21.12 -25.56
C TYR A 299 3.92 21.38 -25.65
N GLU A 300 3.20 20.50 -26.34
CA GLU A 300 1.74 20.56 -26.42
C GLU A 300 1.11 20.01 -25.14
N PHE A 301 -0.03 20.59 -24.73
CA PHE A 301 -0.78 20.07 -23.56
C PHE A 301 -1.20 18.61 -23.75
N ALA A 302 -1.45 18.20 -25.00
CA ALA A 302 -1.80 16.85 -25.37
C ALA A 302 -0.71 15.82 -24.99
N ASP A 303 0.57 16.22 -25.05
CA ASP A 303 1.73 15.36 -24.74
C ASP A 303 1.87 15.09 -23.23
N LEU A 304 1.18 15.86 -22.40
CA LEU A 304 1.19 15.67 -20.96
C LEU A 304 0.35 14.45 -20.58
N GLY A 305 0.97 13.54 -19.83
CA GLY A 305 0.26 12.47 -19.14
C GLY A 305 -0.65 13.00 -18.02
N ARG A 306 -1.44 12.11 -17.41
CA ARG A 306 -2.44 12.47 -16.39
C ARG A 306 -1.92 13.39 -15.28
N GLU A 307 -0.80 13.04 -14.64
CA GLU A 307 -0.25 13.85 -13.55
C GLU A 307 0.38 15.17 -14.05
N GLY A 308 0.95 15.18 -15.25
CA GLY A 308 1.43 16.42 -15.88
C GLY A 308 0.30 17.41 -16.11
N ARG A 309 -0.84 16.96 -16.67
CA ARG A 309 -2.02 17.79 -16.86
C ARG A 309 -2.59 18.29 -15.53
N ARG A 310 -2.74 17.41 -14.54
CA ARG A 310 -3.13 17.80 -13.17
C ARG A 310 -2.21 18.87 -12.60
N PHE A 311 -0.90 18.71 -12.76
CA PHE A 311 0.10 19.63 -12.24
C PHE A 311 -0.04 21.01 -12.87
N VAL A 312 -0.12 21.13 -14.19
CA VAL A 312 -0.20 22.45 -14.85
C VAL A 312 -1.58 23.10 -14.76
N SER A 313 -2.67 22.32 -14.84
CA SER A 313 -4.04 22.86 -14.78
C SER A 313 -4.42 23.36 -13.39
N GLN A 314 -3.76 22.87 -12.33
CA GLN A 314 -3.99 23.33 -10.95
C GLN A 314 -3.15 24.55 -10.56
N ALA A 315 -2.41 25.18 -11.48
CA ALA A 315 -1.75 26.45 -11.19
C ALA A 315 -2.76 27.49 -10.71
N TYR A 316 -2.44 28.23 -9.64
CA TYR A 316 -3.18 29.44 -9.34
C TYR A 316 -3.01 30.47 -10.47
N SER A 317 -4.00 31.34 -10.68
CA SER A 317 -3.76 32.62 -11.37
C SER A 317 -3.41 33.72 -10.37
N ALA A 318 -2.81 34.80 -10.86
CA ALA A 318 -2.67 36.04 -10.11
C ALA A 318 -4.02 36.48 -9.52
N GLU A 319 -5.09 36.48 -10.31
CA GLU A 319 -6.43 36.88 -9.85
C GLU A 319 -6.95 35.97 -8.71
N GLU A 320 -6.81 34.64 -8.84
CA GLU A 320 -7.21 33.70 -7.78
C GLU A 320 -6.40 33.95 -6.50
N LEU A 321 -5.10 34.25 -6.62
CA LEU A 321 -4.24 34.59 -5.47
C LEU A 321 -4.62 35.93 -4.85
N GLU A 322 -4.93 36.95 -5.66
CA GLU A 322 -5.36 38.27 -5.19
C GLU A 322 -6.69 38.18 -4.44
N GLN A 323 -7.62 37.34 -4.91
CA GLN A 323 -8.89 37.07 -4.22
C GLN A 323 -8.67 36.45 -2.84
N VAL A 324 -7.68 35.57 -2.69
CA VAL A 324 -7.35 34.92 -1.41
C VAL A 324 -6.57 35.86 -0.50
N LEU A 325 -5.50 36.49 -1.00
CA LEU A 325 -4.50 37.20 -0.21
C LEU A 325 -4.80 38.69 -0.03
N GLY A 326 -5.70 39.27 -0.84
CA GLY A 326 -6.07 40.68 -0.76
C GLY A 326 -4.94 41.66 -1.10
N ARG A 327 -3.90 41.21 -1.81
CA ARG A 327 -2.73 42.01 -2.22
C ARG A 327 -2.33 41.65 -3.66
N PRO A 328 -1.62 42.54 -4.39
CA PRO A 328 -1.18 42.24 -5.74
C PRO A 328 -0.38 40.94 -5.82
N CYS A 329 -0.71 40.10 -6.79
CA CYS A 329 -0.05 38.80 -7.02
C CYS A 329 0.42 38.66 -8.46
N THR A 330 1.22 37.63 -8.73
CA THR A 330 1.67 37.29 -10.09
C THR A 330 1.30 35.86 -10.44
N ASP A 331 1.24 35.54 -11.74
CA ASP A 331 1.02 34.15 -12.15
C ASP A 331 2.25 33.28 -11.83
N PRO A 332 2.09 32.18 -11.06
CA PRO A 332 3.17 31.23 -10.81
C PRO A 332 3.54 30.46 -12.08
N VAL A 333 4.77 29.95 -12.09
CA VAL A 333 5.29 29.15 -13.21
C VAL A 333 5.30 27.67 -12.84
N ARG A 334 4.71 26.82 -13.69
CA ARG A 334 4.73 25.35 -13.54
C ARG A 334 5.33 24.69 -14.78
N ALA A 335 6.60 24.28 -14.67
CA ALA A 335 7.35 23.64 -15.75
C ALA A 335 7.32 22.10 -15.59
N TRP A 336 7.03 21.38 -16.67
CA TRP A 336 6.94 19.94 -16.68
C TRP A 336 7.52 19.36 -17.96
N LEU A 337 8.42 18.38 -17.89
CA LEU A 337 8.82 17.66 -19.12
C LEU A 337 7.86 16.50 -19.41
N PRO A 338 7.26 16.41 -20.61
CA PRO A 338 6.46 15.23 -20.98
C PRO A 338 7.31 13.96 -20.91
N TYR A 339 6.77 12.90 -20.27
CA TYR A 339 7.53 11.65 -20.09
C TYR A 339 7.98 11.02 -21.43
N GLU A 340 7.13 11.10 -22.46
CA GLU A 340 7.45 10.57 -23.79
C GLU A 340 8.44 11.45 -24.58
N ALA A 341 8.68 12.69 -24.14
CA ALA A 341 9.68 13.58 -24.72
C ALA A 341 11.09 13.34 -24.15
N LEU A 342 11.23 12.52 -23.10
CA LEU A 342 12.53 12.24 -22.49
C LEU A 342 13.41 11.40 -23.41
N SER A 343 14.64 11.86 -23.62
CA SER A 343 15.62 11.21 -24.49
C SER A 343 16.26 9.97 -23.84
N GLY A 344 16.12 9.82 -22.52
CA GLY A 344 16.79 8.81 -21.73
C GLY A 344 18.24 9.16 -21.36
N ASP A 345 18.74 10.31 -21.84
CA ASP A 345 20.03 10.92 -21.49
C ASP A 345 19.78 12.12 -20.55
N PRO A 346 20.14 11.99 -19.25
CA PRO A 346 19.88 13.04 -18.27
C PRO A 346 20.43 14.42 -18.64
N GLU A 347 21.55 14.51 -19.37
CA GLU A 347 22.14 15.80 -19.74
C GLU A 347 21.32 16.51 -20.83
N LYS A 348 20.74 15.76 -21.76
CA LYS A 348 19.82 16.30 -22.77
C LYS A 348 18.51 16.74 -22.12
N ASP A 349 17.95 15.87 -21.28
CA ASP A 349 16.70 16.15 -20.59
C ASP A 349 16.86 17.34 -19.63
N ALA A 350 18.03 17.52 -19.01
CA ALA A 350 18.33 18.68 -18.19
C ALA A 350 18.35 19.99 -18.99
N ARG A 351 18.92 19.98 -20.20
CA ARG A 351 18.88 21.16 -21.10
C ARG A 351 17.45 21.48 -21.50
N SER A 352 16.66 20.47 -21.89
CA SER A 352 15.25 20.67 -22.21
C SER A 352 14.45 21.23 -21.04
N LEU A 353 14.72 20.77 -19.81
CA LEU A 353 14.11 21.32 -18.60
C LEU A 353 14.45 22.80 -18.41
N VAL A 354 15.73 23.15 -18.51
CA VAL A 354 16.20 24.53 -18.36
C VAL A 354 15.61 25.44 -19.43
N GLU A 355 15.60 25.00 -20.69
CA GLU A 355 15.01 25.73 -21.81
C GLU A 355 13.51 25.96 -21.61
N GLU A 356 12.78 24.96 -21.11
CA GLU A 356 11.35 25.11 -20.83
C GLU A 356 11.10 26.07 -19.65
N ILE A 357 11.86 25.96 -18.55
CA ILE A 357 11.77 26.90 -17.43
C ILE A 357 12.01 28.34 -17.91
N GLU A 358 13.02 28.54 -18.75
CA GLU A 358 13.35 29.86 -19.30
C GLU A 358 12.25 30.40 -20.21
N ARG A 359 11.70 29.55 -21.08
CA ARG A 359 10.63 29.92 -22.02
C ARG A 359 9.34 30.34 -21.30
N LEU A 360 9.02 29.68 -20.19
CA LEU A 360 7.89 30.02 -19.33
C LEU A 360 8.18 31.21 -18.39
N GLY A 361 9.38 31.79 -18.45
CA GLY A 361 9.79 32.93 -17.62
C GLY A 361 10.13 32.57 -16.17
N GLY A 362 10.35 31.29 -15.86
CA GLY A 362 10.53 30.79 -14.51
C GLY A 362 11.73 31.38 -13.78
N PHE A 363 12.86 31.60 -14.46
CA PHE A 363 14.06 32.20 -13.86
C PHE A 363 13.90 33.67 -13.43
N SER A 364 12.82 34.34 -13.85
CA SER A 364 12.50 35.70 -13.39
C SER A 364 11.87 35.75 -12.00
N ARG A 365 11.44 34.60 -11.45
CA ARG A 365 10.81 34.50 -10.13
C ARG A 365 11.82 34.53 -8.98
N SER A 366 11.40 34.85 -7.76
CA SER A 366 12.30 34.83 -6.60
C SER A 366 12.55 33.43 -6.03
N LEU A 367 11.66 32.46 -6.28
CA LEU A 367 11.78 31.08 -5.80
C LEU A 367 11.67 30.07 -6.94
N LEU A 368 12.52 29.05 -6.96
CA LEU A 368 12.38 27.87 -7.82
C LEU A 368 12.45 26.59 -6.98
N VAL A 369 11.37 25.79 -7.06
CA VAL A 369 11.26 24.45 -6.49
C VAL A 369 11.54 23.42 -7.58
N LEU A 370 12.60 22.64 -7.40
CA LEU A 370 12.83 21.44 -8.21
C LEU A 370 12.18 20.23 -7.50
N ALA A 371 11.05 19.78 -8.03
CA ALA A 371 10.27 18.70 -7.47
C ALA A 371 10.60 17.35 -8.11
N ALA A 372 10.83 16.34 -7.27
CA ALA A 372 10.95 14.95 -7.66
C ALA A 372 9.56 14.27 -7.59
N PRO A 373 8.94 13.92 -8.74
CA PRO A 373 7.64 13.26 -8.74
C PRO A 373 7.73 11.80 -8.25
N THR A 374 6.58 11.22 -7.87
CA THR A 374 6.45 9.77 -7.61
C THR A 374 6.40 8.94 -8.90
N GLY A 375 6.26 7.61 -8.78
CA GLY A 375 6.37 6.69 -9.92
C GLY A 375 5.29 6.84 -11.00
N ASP A 376 4.15 7.41 -10.65
CA ASP A 376 3.05 7.75 -11.54
C ASP A 376 3.11 9.20 -12.06
N GLY A 377 4.12 9.96 -11.65
CA GLY A 377 4.30 11.37 -11.99
C GLY A 377 3.69 12.34 -10.97
N TYR A 378 3.13 11.88 -9.84
CA TYR A 378 2.47 12.79 -8.92
C TYR A 378 3.48 13.75 -8.23
N VAL A 379 3.13 15.03 -8.24
CA VAL A 379 3.75 16.10 -7.45
C VAL A 379 2.65 16.66 -6.54
N SER A 380 2.99 16.89 -5.28
CA SER A 380 2.04 17.32 -4.27
C SER A 380 1.45 18.69 -4.61
N TYR A 381 0.16 18.71 -4.95
CA TYR A 381 -0.57 19.95 -5.22
C TYR A 381 -0.58 20.84 -3.98
N VAL A 382 -0.70 20.29 -2.77
CA VAL A 382 -0.66 21.08 -1.52
C VAL A 382 0.69 21.76 -1.36
N GLN A 383 1.80 21.08 -1.65
CA GLN A 383 3.12 21.72 -1.59
C GLN A 383 3.23 22.84 -2.63
N THR A 384 2.82 22.57 -3.87
CA THR A 384 2.95 23.53 -4.98
C THR A 384 2.09 24.77 -4.71
N GLU A 385 0.83 24.57 -4.32
CA GLU A 385 -0.12 25.64 -3.98
C GLU A 385 0.29 26.40 -2.70
N SER A 386 0.90 25.72 -1.73
CA SER A 386 1.48 26.41 -0.55
C SER A 386 2.60 27.35 -0.97
N ALA A 387 3.49 26.92 -1.87
CA ALA A 387 4.55 27.80 -2.38
C ALA A 387 3.94 29.02 -3.10
N GLU A 388 2.92 28.81 -3.93
CA GLU A 388 2.21 29.88 -4.66
C GLU A 388 1.53 30.88 -3.72
N LEU A 389 0.85 30.41 -2.68
CA LEU A 389 0.20 31.28 -1.70
C LEU A 389 1.22 32.08 -0.87
N LEU A 390 2.29 31.42 -0.40
CA LEU A 390 3.29 32.05 0.45
C LEU A 390 4.19 33.05 -0.30
N THR A 391 4.36 32.89 -1.62
CA THR A 391 5.10 33.85 -2.46
C THR A 391 4.20 34.83 -3.22
N ALA A 392 2.87 34.80 -3.04
CA ALA A 392 1.92 35.54 -3.87
C ALA A 392 2.11 35.27 -5.39
N GLY A 393 2.46 34.03 -5.72
CA GLY A 393 2.69 33.53 -7.07
C GLY A 393 4.07 33.88 -7.64
N ASP A 394 4.96 34.52 -6.87
CA ASP A 394 6.34 34.75 -7.28
C ASP A 394 7.20 33.49 -7.07
N CYS A 395 6.81 32.39 -7.72
CA CYS A 395 7.54 31.13 -7.67
C CYS A 395 7.45 30.35 -8.98
N THR A 396 8.44 29.48 -9.15
CA THR A 396 8.49 28.45 -10.19
C THR A 396 8.53 27.08 -9.53
N THR A 397 7.71 26.14 -10.00
CA THR A 397 7.87 24.72 -9.67
C THR A 397 8.15 23.93 -10.94
N ALA A 398 9.23 23.16 -10.94
CA ALA A 398 9.69 22.39 -12.08
C ALA A 398 9.80 20.90 -11.72
N ALA A 399 9.31 20.02 -12.59
CA ALA A 399 9.37 18.58 -12.37
C ALA A 399 9.67 17.80 -13.66
N VAL A 400 10.37 16.68 -13.50
CA VAL A 400 10.66 15.74 -14.58
C VAL A 400 10.20 14.34 -14.16
N PRO A 401 9.18 13.75 -14.82
CA PRO A 401 8.77 12.38 -14.53
C PRO A 401 9.85 11.37 -14.92
N TYR A 402 9.88 10.21 -14.27
CA TYR A 402 10.78 9.11 -14.62
C TYR A 402 10.04 7.79 -14.88
N ALA A 403 8.72 7.80 -14.66
CA ALA A 403 7.82 6.69 -14.89
C ALA A 403 6.35 7.19 -14.90
N ASN A 404 5.46 6.37 -15.50
CA ASN A 404 4.00 6.53 -15.49
C ASN A 404 3.34 5.21 -15.03
N VAL A 405 3.75 4.70 -13.86
CA VAL A 405 3.25 3.44 -13.28
C VAL A 405 3.14 3.54 -11.75
N PRO A 406 2.28 2.75 -11.09
CA PRO A 406 2.21 2.74 -9.63
C PRO A 406 3.58 2.65 -8.94
N SER A 407 3.76 3.36 -7.82
CA SER A 407 5.05 3.47 -7.11
C SER A 407 5.73 2.12 -6.80
N ALA A 408 4.97 1.07 -6.51
CA ALA A 408 5.53 -0.27 -6.29
C ALA A 408 6.25 -0.84 -7.54
N VAL A 409 5.75 -0.53 -8.74
CA VAL A 409 6.32 -0.94 -10.02
C VAL A 409 7.50 -0.04 -10.42
N ALA A 410 7.44 1.25 -10.06
CA ALA A 410 8.51 2.21 -10.32
C ALA A 410 9.74 2.05 -9.41
N MET A 411 9.58 1.41 -8.24
CA MET A 411 10.63 1.27 -7.21
C MET A 411 12.02 0.81 -7.72
N PRO A 412 12.14 -0.16 -8.67
CA PRO A 412 13.44 -0.54 -9.23
C PRO A 412 14.15 0.56 -10.04
N ARG A 413 13.41 1.56 -10.56
CA ARG A 413 13.95 2.66 -11.39
C ARG A 413 14.52 3.82 -10.57
N ARG A 414 14.25 3.88 -9.26
CA ARG A 414 14.59 5.02 -8.38
C ARG A 414 16.07 5.43 -8.42
N ALA A 415 17.00 4.47 -8.56
CA ALA A 415 18.43 4.77 -8.58
C ALA A 415 18.83 5.58 -9.82
N ARG A 416 18.28 5.22 -10.99
CA ARG A 416 18.47 5.98 -12.24
C ARG A 416 17.79 7.35 -12.16
N ALA A 417 16.58 7.39 -11.60
CA ALA A 417 15.86 8.65 -11.41
C ALA A 417 16.59 9.61 -10.47
N SER A 418 17.17 9.12 -9.37
CA SER A 418 17.97 9.92 -8.43
C SER A 418 19.22 10.49 -9.11
N ALA A 419 19.91 9.69 -9.92
CA ALA A 419 21.06 10.16 -10.68
C ALA A 419 20.66 11.25 -11.70
N ALA A 420 19.53 11.09 -12.39
CA ALA A 420 19.02 12.10 -13.31
C ALA A 420 18.61 13.39 -12.58
N PHE A 421 17.96 13.27 -11.42
CA PHE A 421 17.57 14.41 -10.59
C PHE A 421 18.76 15.26 -10.15
N ALA A 422 19.90 14.64 -9.82
CA ALA A 422 21.14 15.37 -9.53
C ALA A 422 21.63 16.20 -10.74
N VAL A 423 21.51 15.66 -11.96
CA VAL A 423 21.87 16.38 -13.20
C VAL A 423 20.93 17.56 -13.43
N TYR A 424 19.62 17.36 -13.25
CA TYR A 424 18.62 18.43 -13.35
C TYR A 424 18.89 19.55 -12.35
N ALA A 425 19.20 19.21 -11.09
CA ALA A 425 19.53 20.19 -10.06
C ALA A 425 20.77 21.02 -10.41
N ARG A 426 21.84 20.40 -10.91
CA ARG A 426 23.04 21.12 -11.35
C ARG A 426 22.77 22.04 -12.54
N ALA A 427 22.01 21.60 -13.52
CA ALA A 427 21.69 22.40 -14.71
C ALA A 427 20.83 23.62 -14.36
N VAL A 428 19.79 23.42 -13.53
CA VAL A 428 18.93 24.51 -13.02
C VAL A 428 19.74 25.50 -12.18
N ALA A 429 20.58 25.01 -11.27
CA ALA A 429 21.45 25.86 -10.46
C ALA A 429 22.42 26.70 -11.30
N ALA A 430 23.07 26.07 -12.29
CA ALA A 430 24.00 26.77 -13.18
C ALA A 430 23.30 27.88 -13.95
N ARG A 431 22.09 27.64 -14.49
CA ARG A 431 21.33 28.67 -15.21
C ARG A 431 20.85 29.77 -14.27
N ALA A 432 20.29 29.43 -13.12
CA ALA A 432 19.83 30.41 -12.13
C ALA A 432 20.97 31.35 -11.69
N ALA A 433 22.16 30.80 -11.42
CA ALA A 433 23.33 31.61 -11.06
C ALA A 433 23.78 32.58 -12.16
N GLU A 434 23.47 32.30 -13.43
CA GLU A 434 23.79 33.19 -14.56
C GLU A 434 22.77 34.31 -14.70
N VAL A 435 21.47 33.99 -14.65
CA VAL A 435 20.40 34.94 -15.02
C VAL A 435 19.70 35.61 -13.83
N ASN A 436 19.69 34.97 -12.66
CA ASN A 436 19.10 35.51 -11.44
C ASN A 436 19.82 34.95 -10.19
N PRO A 437 21.01 35.48 -9.85
CA PRO A 437 21.79 34.99 -8.70
C PRO A 437 21.09 35.15 -7.33
N ALA A 438 20.04 35.98 -7.25
CA ALA A 438 19.25 36.18 -6.05
C ALA A 438 18.10 35.17 -5.89
N MET A 439 17.83 34.36 -6.92
CA MET A 439 16.80 33.33 -6.89
C MET A 439 17.10 32.30 -5.81
N ARG A 440 16.10 32.02 -4.98
CA ARG A 440 16.16 30.94 -4.00
C ARG A 440 15.85 29.61 -4.68
N LEU A 441 16.77 28.66 -4.57
CA LEU A 441 16.56 27.29 -5.06
C LEU A 441 16.22 26.36 -3.90
N VAL A 442 15.21 25.52 -4.07
CA VAL A 442 14.81 24.50 -3.09
C VAL A 442 14.41 23.21 -3.79
N THR A 443 14.53 22.07 -3.09
CA THR A 443 14.06 20.77 -3.61
C THR A 443 12.80 20.28 -2.92
N PHE A 444 11.99 19.47 -3.61
CA PHE A 444 10.85 18.81 -3.00
C PHE A 444 10.77 17.33 -3.41
N GLY A 445 10.26 16.49 -2.52
CA GLY A 445 9.81 15.15 -2.89
C GLY A 445 8.91 14.54 -1.81
N GLU A 446 7.86 13.85 -2.24
CA GLU A 446 6.95 13.12 -1.36
C GLU A 446 7.03 11.62 -1.64
N SER A 447 6.98 10.79 -0.59
CA SER A 447 6.93 9.33 -0.72
C SER A 447 8.08 8.78 -1.58
N LEU A 448 7.81 8.12 -2.70
CA LEU A 448 8.85 7.65 -3.62
C LEU A 448 9.67 8.81 -4.24
N GLY A 449 9.06 9.98 -4.45
CA GLY A 449 9.74 11.20 -4.91
C GLY A 449 10.75 11.72 -3.88
N SER A 450 10.46 11.59 -2.59
CA SER A 450 11.41 11.94 -1.53
C SER A 450 12.69 11.10 -1.60
N ILE A 451 12.59 9.81 -1.96
CA ILE A 451 13.76 8.94 -2.17
C ILE A 451 14.60 9.48 -3.32
N ILE A 452 13.98 9.93 -4.41
CA ILE A 452 14.69 10.46 -5.58
C ILE A 452 15.47 11.72 -5.21
N ALA A 453 14.83 12.66 -4.53
CA ALA A 453 15.47 13.90 -4.13
C ALA A 453 16.61 13.68 -3.12
N LEU A 454 16.43 12.76 -2.17
CA LEU A 454 17.44 12.46 -1.14
C LEU A 454 18.60 11.60 -1.68
N ASP A 455 18.31 10.50 -2.38
CA ASP A 455 19.33 9.55 -2.86
C ASP A 455 20.16 10.11 -4.03
N ALA A 456 19.75 11.24 -4.62
CA ALA A 456 20.50 11.96 -5.65
C ALA A 456 21.87 12.45 -5.18
N PHE A 457 21.98 12.81 -3.89
CA PHE A 457 23.17 13.45 -3.32
C PHE A 457 23.83 12.64 -2.19
N GLY A 458 23.22 11.52 -1.78
CA GLY A 458 23.79 10.66 -0.74
C GLY A 458 23.86 11.35 0.64
N PRO A 459 24.68 10.84 1.58
CA PRO A 459 24.86 11.43 2.91
C PRO A 459 25.41 12.87 2.92
N GLY A 460 25.98 13.34 1.79
CA GLY A 460 26.44 14.72 1.62
C GLY A 460 25.37 15.69 1.12
N LEU A 461 24.09 15.28 1.13
CA LEU A 461 22.95 16.02 0.58
C LEU A 461 22.98 17.51 0.83
N VAL A 462 23.07 17.92 2.10
CA VAL A 462 22.94 19.33 2.50
C VAL A 462 24.14 20.15 2.02
N ASP A 463 25.35 19.63 2.18
CA ASP A 463 26.57 20.31 1.73
C ASP A 463 26.61 20.43 0.20
N GLU A 464 26.23 19.38 -0.52
CA GLU A 464 26.24 19.37 -1.97
C GLU A 464 25.17 20.29 -2.56
N LEU A 465 23.94 20.23 -2.06
CA LEU A 465 22.87 21.15 -2.45
C LEU A 465 23.24 22.60 -2.11
N GLY A 466 23.78 22.85 -0.92
CA GLY A 466 24.29 24.17 -0.52
C GLY A 466 25.36 24.69 -1.47
N SER A 467 26.29 23.84 -1.93
CA SER A 467 27.33 24.23 -2.91
C SER A 467 26.77 24.58 -4.30
N LEU A 468 25.58 24.08 -4.63
CA LEU A 468 24.84 24.41 -5.86
C LEU A 468 23.91 25.63 -5.69
N GLY A 469 23.82 26.21 -4.49
CA GLY A 469 22.93 27.33 -4.20
C GLY A 469 21.51 26.94 -3.79
N PHE A 470 21.24 25.65 -3.53
CA PHE A 470 19.98 25.22 -2.94
C PHE A 470 20.01 25.50 -1.43
N SER A 471 19.07 26.34 -1.00
CA SER A 471 18.97 26.84 0.38
C SER A 471 18.17 25.94 1.32
N GLY A 472 17.42 24.97 0.77
CA GLY A 472 16.59 24.07 1.56
C GLY A 472 15.86 23.03 0.72
N GLY A 473 15.07 22.20 1.41
CA GLY A 473 14.27 21.19 0.74
C GLY A 473 13.30 20.49 1.67
N LEU A 474 12.14 20.14 1.15
CA LEU A 474 11.08 19.47 1.89
C LEU A 474 10.91 18.03 1.41
N TYR A 475 10.99 17.08 2.33
CA TYR A 475 10.89 15.65 2.05
C TYR A 475 9.79 15.02 2.90
N CYS A 476 8.66 14.68 2.30
CA CYS A 476 7.48 14.19 3.02
C CYS A 476 7.35 12.67 2.92
N GLY A 477 7.05 12.02 4.05
CA GLY A 477 6.75 10.58 4.12
C GLY A 477 7.84 9.66 3.58
N VAL A 478 9.08 9.91 4.00
CA VAL A 478 10.28 9.27 3.46
C VAL A 478 10.29 7.77 3.79
N PRO A 479 10.15 6.87 2.80
CA PRO A 479 10.17 5.44 3.06
C PRO A 479 11.55 4.97 3.52
N VAL A 480 11.58 3.95 4.40
CA VAL A 480 12.79 3.31 4.95
C VAL A 480 13.78 2.72 3.91
N TYR A 481 13.46 2.85 2.62
CA TYR A 481 14.25 2.43 1.48
C TYR A 481 15.23 3.49 0.94
N SER A 482 15.09 4.77 1.31
CA SER A 482 16.11 5.78 0.96
C SER A 482 17.44 5.41 1.62
N ARG A 483 18.50 5.40 0.82
CA ARG A 483 19.87 5.14 1.30
C ARG A 483 20.41 6.36 2.04
N THR A 484 20.14 7.55 1.52
CA THR A 484 20.53 8.82 2.15
C THR A 484 19.84 8.96 3.50
N ASP A 485 18.52 8.80 3.53
CA ASP A 485 17.77 8.92 4.77
C ASP A 485 18.23 7.87 5.78
N ARG A 486 18.41 6.60 5.38
CA ARG A 486 18.94 5.58 6.30
C ARG A 486 20.32 5.93 6.88
N ALA A 487 21.17 6.62 6.13
CA ALA A 487 22.50 7.02 6.57
C ALA A 487 22.46 8.22 7.53
N LEU A 488 21.54 9.16 7.29
CA LEU A 488 21.40 10.39 8.07
C LEU A 488 20.45 10.24 9.26
N ARG A 489 19.45 9.37 9.17
CA ARG A 489 18.34 9.30 10.13
C ARG A 489 18.84 9.03 11.54
N PRO A 490 18.46 9.87 12.51
CA PRO A 490 18.75 9.64 13.91
C PRO A 490 18.24 8.27 14.38
N ARG A 491 18.93 7.68 15.35
CA ARG A 491 18.50 6.41 15.97
C ARG A 491 17.57 6.60 17.18
N HIS A 492 17.28 7.85 17.54
CA HIS A 492 16.46 8.20 18.71
C HIS A 492 15.45 9.31 18.37
N PRO A 493 14.18 9.21 18.83
CA PRO A 493 13.14 10.21 18.54
C PRO A 493 13.40 11.62 19.08
N GLU A 494 14.22 11.75 20.12
CA GLU A 494 14.56 13.07 20.70
C GLU A 494 15.62 13.81 19.88
N VAL A 495 16.34 13.11 18.99
CA VAL A 495 17.33 13.73 18.11
C VAL A 495 16.61 14.10 16.82
N LEU A 496 16.39 15.40 16.62
CA LEU A 496 15.62 15.93 15.49
C LEU A 496 16.51 16.47 14.36
N THR A 497 17.83 16.36 14.44
CA THR A 497 18.73 16.87 13.41
C THR A 497 19.92 15.95 13.23
N SER A 498 20.31 15.68 11.97
CA SER A 498 21.49 14.89 11.64
C SER A 498 21.95 15.18 10.21
N GLY A 499 23.25 15.42 10.03
CA GLY A 499 23.84 15.74 8.71
C GLY A 499 23.19 16.96 8.03
N GLY A 500 22.76 17.96 8.80
CA GLY A 500 22.06 19.15 8.31
C GLY A 500 20.58 18.94 7.96
N LEU A 501 20.07 17.70 7.99
CA LEU A 501 18.67 17.39 7.78
C LEU A 501 17.90 17.40 9.10
N GLN A 502 16.78 18.14 9.15
CA GLN A 502 15.88 18.19 10.28
C GLN A 502 14.77 17.15 10.14
N TYR A 503 14.47 16.40 11.19
CA TYR A 503 13.50 15.31 11.23
C TYR A 503 12.31 15.70 12.10
N VAL A 504 11.15 15.84 11.49
CA VAL A 504 9.91 16.25 12.17
C VAL A 504 8.80 15.21 11.95
N GLY A 505 8.08 14.92 13.02
CA GLY A 505 7.04 13.88 13.06
C GLY A 505 5.62 14.37 12.81
N GLY A 506 5.43 15.65 12.51
CA GLY A 506 4.14 16.29 12.24
C GLY A 506 4.21 17.81 12.34
N ARG A 507 3.06 18.47 12.14
CA ARG A 507 2.92 19.93 12.00
C ARG A 507 3.60 20.77 13.07
N GLU A 508 3.36 20.51 14.35
CA GLU A 508 3.94 21.31 15.44
C GLU A 508 5.47 21.33 15.39
N GLN A 509 6.08 20.17 15.13
CA GLN A 509 7.52 20.08 14.97
C GLN A 509 7.99 20.75 13.68
N ALA A 510 7.22 20.62 12.59
CA ALA A 510 7.50 21.32 11.34
C ALA A 510 7.47 22.85 11.54
N LEU A 511 6.49 23.39 12.27
CA LEU A 511 6.42 24.83 12.60
C LEU A 511 7.58 25.30 13.47
N SER A 512 8.21 24.41 14.25
CA SER A 512 9.37 24.74 15.08
C SER A 512 10.73 24.57 14.38
N ALA A 513 10.75 24.03 13.16
CA ALA A 513 11.98 23.78 12.42
C ALA A 513 12.61 25.08 11.90
N ASP A 514 13.94 25.08 11.80
CA ASP A 514 14.69 26.16 11.17
C ASP A 514 14.56 26.10 9.64
N ALA A 515 14.91 27.20 8.96
CA ALA A 515 14.97 27.21 7.51
C ALA A 515 16.06 26.26 6.98
N GLY A 516 15.76 25.51 5.91
CA GLY A 516 16.71 24.58 5.30
C GLY A 516 16.09 23.24 4.88
N HIS A 517 16.80 22.15 5.13
CA HIS A 517 16.36 20.80 4.74
C HIS A 517 15.52 20.16 5.85
N VAL A 518 14.27 19.80 5.54
CA VAL A 518 13.28 19.26 6.48
C VAL A 518 12.69 17.96 5.93
N ASN A 519 12.79 16.89 6.71
CA ASN A 519 12.11 15.62 6.52
C ASN A 519 10.88 15.56 7.43
N VAL A 520 9.69 15.62 6.84
CA VAL A 520 8.42 15.47 7.54
C VAL A 520 7.93 14.04 7.34
N THR A 521 8.10 13.18 8.34
CA THR A 521 7.61 11.79 8.25
C THR A 521 6.93 11.37 9.54
N HIS A 522 5.68 10.91 9.44
CA HIS A 522 4.97 10.41 10.62
C HIS A 522 5.61 9.09 11.07
N PRO A 523 6.00 8.96 12.34
CA PRO A 523 6.59 7.72 12.85
C PRO A 523 5.72 6.47 12.70
N THR A 524 4.41 6.65 12.59
CA THR A 524 3.41 5.59 12.47
C THR A 524 2.94 5.36 11.04
N ASP A 525 3.44 6.13 10.08
CA ASP A 525 3.04 6.03 8.67
C ASP A 525 3.33 4.62 8.13
N PRO A 526 2.28 3.82 7.82
CA PRO A 526 2.46 2.46 7.35
C PRO A 526 3.24 2.38 6.03
N VAL A 527 3.16 3.39 5.17
CA VAL A 527 3.89 3.45 3.90
C VAL A 527 5.36 3.76 4.14
N ALA A 528 5.66 4.72 5.02
CA ALA A 528 7.05 5.06 5.32
C ALA A 528 7.81 3.89 5.94
N VAL A 529 7.19 3.16 6.86
CA VAL A 529 7.80 1.98 7.53
C VAL A 529 7.53 0.65 6.83
N ALA A 530 6.95 0.67 5.63
CA ALA A 530 6.61 -0.52 4.86
C ALA A 530 7.79 -1.47 4.69
N ASP A 531 7.72 -2.68 5.23
CA ASP A 531 8.81 -3.69 5.12
C ASP A 531 8.26 -5.11 4.87
N PRO A 532 8.41 -5.67 3.64
CA PRO A 532 8.01 -7.03 3.30
C PRO A 532 8.66 -8.11 4.17
N THR A 533 9.82 -7.84 4.77
CA THR A 533 10.47 -8.80 5.67
C THR A 533 9.72 -9.03 6.97
N THR A 534 8.68 -8.21 7.25
CA THR A 534 7.68 -8.45 8.31
C THR A 534 6.91 -9.78 8.13
N LEU A 535 7.07 -10.45 6.99
CA LEU A 535 6.59 -11.81 6.78
C LEU A 535 7.24 -12.82 7.74
N VAL A 536 8.51 -12.60 8.09
CA VAL A 536 9.35 -13.56 8.82
C VAL A 536 10.05 -13.00 10.06
N ARG A 537 10.10 -11.68 10.24
CA ARG A 537 10.71 -11.03 11.42
C ARG A 537 9.94 -9.80 11.85
N HIS A 538 10.25 -9.26 13.02
CA HIS A 538 9.66 -8.03 13.53
C HIS A 538 9.86 -6.84 12.58
N ALA A 539 8.86 -5.97 12.55
CA ALA A 539 8.89 -4.69 11.86
C ALA A 539 9.93 -3.75 12.51
N THR A 540 10.31 -2.70 11.80
CA THR A 540 11.11 -1.60 12.35
C THR A 540 10.25 -0.38 12.58
N ASP A 541 10.61 0.42 13.58
CA ASP A 541 10.06 1.76 13.71
C ASP A 541 10.74 2.68 12.69
N TYR A 542 10.31 3.94 12.64
CA TYR A 542 10.90 4.89 11.74
C TYR A 542 12.42 5.07 11.99
N TRP A 543 12.89 4.96 13.24
CA TRP A 543 14.32 5.08 13.60
C TRP A 543 15.14 3.80 13.34
N GLY A 544 14.53 2.79 12.70
CA GLY A 544 15.21 1.56 12.27
C GLY A 544 15.34 0.50 13.36
N ARG A 545 14.71 0.68 14.52
CA ARG A 545 14.77 -0.25 15.65
C ARG A 545 13.72 -1.36 15.47
N PRO A 546 14.08 -2.65 15.59
CA PRO A 546 13.10 -3.73 15.55
C PRO A 546 12.17 -3.68 16.77
N HIS A 547 10.85 -3.71 16.54
CA HIS A 547 9.86 -3.56 17.61
C HIS A 547 8.55 -4.30 17.31
N GLY A 548 7.67 -4.30 18.30
CA GLY A 548 6.28 -4.70 18.12
C GLY A 548 6.07 -6.21 18.07
N THR A 549 4.83 -6.61 17.82
CA THR A 549 4.40 -8.02 17.83
C THR A 549 4.57 -8.64 16.45
N HIS A 550 5.28 -9.77 16.38
CA HIS A 550 5.44 -10.53 15.14
C HIS A 550 4.78 -11.90 15.24
N VAL A 551 3.76 -12.09 14.40
CA VAL A 551 3.14 -13.38 14.11
C VAL A 551 3.35 -13.67 12.62
N PRO A 552 4.03 -14.77 12.25
CA PRO A 552 4.32 -15.11 10.86
C PRO A 552 3.09 -15.01 9.97
N LEU A 553 3.25 -14.42 8.78
CA LEU A 553 2.19 -14.07 7.82
C LEU A 553 1.16 -13.05 8.32
N VAL A 554 0.66 -13.18 9.56
CA VAL A 554 -0.38 -12.32 10.12
C VAL A 554 0.10 -10.88 10.22
N SER A 555 1.27 -10.63 10.80
CA SER A 555 1.82 -9.27 10.93
C SER A 555 2.06 -8.63 9.56
N PHE A 556 2.55 -9.42 8.59
CA PHE A 556 2.68 -8.96 7.20
C PHE A 556 1.33 -8.58 6.58
N LEU A 557 0.30 -9.41 6.73
CA LEU A 557 -1.03 -9.09 6.22
C LEU A 557 -1.64 -7.87 6.92
N VAL A 558 -1.48 -7.75 8.24
CA VAL A 558 -1.91 -6.54 8.98
C VAL A 558 -1.27 -5.30 8.36
N HIS A 559 0.04 -5.32 8.22
CA HIS A 559 0.80 -4.18 7.71
C HIS A 559 0.50 -3.87 6.24
N LEU A 560 0.33 -4.90 5.39
CA LEU A 560 -0.07 -4.74 3.99
C LEU A 560 -1.41 -4.02 3.86
N PHE A 561 -2.38 -4.37 4.71
CA PHE A 561 -3.68 -3.70 4.72
C PHE A 561 -3.61 -2.32 5.38
N ASP A 562 -2.68 -2.07 6.31
CA ASP A 562 -2.43 -0.73 6.82
C ASP A 562 -1.86 0.17 5.70
N VAL A 563 -0.88 -0.31 4.92
CA VAL A 563 -0.35 0.39 3.72
C VAL A 563 -1.47 0.70 2.73
N LYS A 564 -2.32 -0.27 2.41
CA LYS A 564 -3.48 -0.09 1.52
C LYS A 564 -4.42 1.03 2.04
N ASN A 565 -4.63 1.08 3.35
CA ASN A 565 -5.55 2.03 3.98
C ASN A 565 -4.88 3.35 4.41
N ALA A 566 -3.57 3.50 4.15
CA ALA A 566 -2.78 4.65 4.59
C ALA A 566 -3.17 5.94 3.89
N MET A 567 -3.74 5.84 2.69
CA MET A 567 -4.14 6.97 1.84
C MET A 567 -5.67 7.12 1.80
N ASN A 568 -6.31 7.20 2.96
CA ASN A 568 -7.76 7.42 3.06
C ASN A 568 -8.08 8.92 3.12
N LEU A 569 -7.90 9.59 1.98
CA LEU A 569 -8.07 11.03 1.86
C LEU A 569 -9.55 11.40 1.83
N ARG A 570 -9.90 12.43 2.60
CA ARG A 570 -11.18 13.13 2.50
C ARG A 570 -10.92 14.49 1.87
N PRO A 571 -11.54 14.82 0.72
CA PRO A 571 -11.39 16.12 0.10
C PRO A 571 -11.81 17.26 1.06
N GLY A 572 -10.99 18.30 1.16
CA GLY A 572 -11.15 19.47 2.02
C GLY A 572 -10.88 19.23 3.50
N ASP A 573 -10.60 18.00 3.91
CA ASP A 573 -10.37 17.62 5.31
C ASP A 573 -8.88 17.29 5.50
N PHE A 574 -8.12 18.32 5.87
CA PHE A 574 -6.71 18.18 6.27
C PHE A 574 -6.69 18.05 7.79
N ALA A 575 -6.72 16.82 8.28
CA ALA A 575 -6.66 16.51 9.69
C ALA A 575 -5.33 15.79 10.01
N PRO A 576 -4.84 15.84 11.26
CA PRO A 576 -3.72 15.04 11.70
C PRO A 576 -3.93 13.57 11.34
N SER A 577 -3.05 13.02 10.51
CA SER A 577 -3.19 11.68 9.98
C SER A 577 -2.14 10.75 10.60
N PRO A 578 -2.52 9.60 11.18
CA PRO A 578 -1.57 8.55 11.51
C PRO A 578 -1.09 7.78 10.26
N GLY A 579 -1.64 8.07 9.07
CA GLY A 579 -1.35 7.42 7.79
C GLY A 579 -0.41 8.22 6.88
N HIS A 580 -0.46 7.90 5.59
CA HIS A 580 0.34 8.52 4.53
C HIS A 580 -0.41 9.70 3.90
N ASP A 581 -0.74 10.67 4.74
CA ASP A 581 -1.41 11.91 4.34
C ASP A 581 -0.72 13.07 5.07
N TYR A 582 0.01 13.88 4.29
CA TYR A 582 0.85 14.96 4.78
C TYR A 582 0.23 16.34 4.53
N ARG A 583 -1.01 16.41 4.00
CA ARG A 583 -1.64 17.68 3.62
C ARG A 583 -1.77 18.64 4.81
N TYR A 584 -1.98 18.10 6.01
CA TYR A 584 -2.04 18.87 7.26
C TYR A 584 -0.69 19.47 7.68
N ASP A 585 0.43 18.88 7.27
CA ASP A 585 1.78 19.27 7.71
C ASP A 585 2.51 20.09 6.63
N THR A 586 2.03 20.04 5.39
CA THR A 586 2.78 20.46 4.20
C THR A 586 3.01 21.96 4.14
N ALA A 587 2.01 22.81 4.42
CA ALA A 587 2.19 24.27 4.36
C ALA A 587 3.22 24.77 5.40
N ALA A 588 3.17 24.22 6.61
CA ALA A 588 4.17 24.47 7.65
C ALA A 588 5.58 24.01 7.20
N GLY A 589 5.67 22.80 6.63
CA GLY A 589 6.91 22.27 6.07
C GLY A 589 7.47 23.14 4.93
N VAL A 590 6.61 23.65 4.05
CA VAL A 590 6.98 24.56 2.94
C VAL A 590 7.50 25.87 3.49
N SER A 591 6.79 26.51 4.42
CA SER A 591 7.24 27.74 5.06
C SER A 591 8.64 27.60 5.64
N ARG A 592 8.86 26.58 6.47
CA ARG A 592 10.17 26.38 7.10
C ARG A 592 11.22 25.97 6.09
N ALA A 593 11.03 24.90 5.34
CA ALA A 593 12.05 24.40 4.41
C ALA A 593 12.46 25.47 3.39
N TYR A 594 11.54 26.33 2.96
CA TYR A 594 11.83 27.35 1.94
C TYR A 594 12.18 28.71 2.53
N GLY A 595 12.16 28.88 3.85
CA GLY A 595 12.41 30.16 4.52
C GLY A 595 11.41 31.25 4.14
N LEU A 596 10.13 30.89 4.05
CA LEU A 596 9.03 31.80 3.71
C LEU A 596 8.23 32.17 4.98
N PRO A 597 7.79 33.43 5.11
CA PRO A 597 6.91 33.82 6.22
C PRO A 597 5.58 33.07 6.14
N PHE A 598 4.98 32.80 7.29
CA PHE A 598 3.68 32.10 7.40
C PHE A 598 2.74 32.85 8.34
N ASP A 599 2.60 34.15 8.07
CA ASP A 599 1.92 35.09 8.96
C ASP A 599 0.40 34.87 8.99
N ASP A 600 -0.20 34.47 7.85
CA ASP A 600 -1.64 34.22 7.69
C ASP A 600 -1.97 32.71 7.59
N GLU A 601 -1.52 31.93 8.57
CA GLU A 601 -1.67 30.45 8.59
C GLU A 601 -3.11 29.99 8.33
N GLU A 602 -4.10 30.56 9.03
CA GLU A 602 -5.50 30.15 8.91
C GLU A 602 -6.06 30.39 7.50
N LEU A 603 -5.68 31.50 6.86
CA LEU A 603 -6.11 31.88 5.53
C LEU A 603 -5.55 30.92 4.48
N VAL A 604 -4.23 30.67 4.52
CA VAL A 604 -3.55 29.76 3.59
C VAL A 604 -4.12 28.35 3.73
N GLU A 605 -4.29 27.87 4.95
CA GLU A 605 -4.84 26.54 5.24
C GLU A 605 -6.30 26.40 4.77
N ALA A 606 -7.12 27.44 4.95
CA ALA A 606 -8.49 27.46 4.43
C ALA A 606 -8.51 27.40 2.89
N ALA A 607 -7.67 28.20 2.23
CA ALA A 607 -7.57 28.25 0.78
C ALA A 607 -7.14 26.90 0.18
N LEU A 608 -6.15 26.23 0.78
CA LEU A 608 -5.70 24.90 0.34
C LEU A 608 -6.80 23.83 0.44
N ARG A 609 -7.56 23.83 1.55
CA ARG A 609 -8.66 22.88 1.77
C ARG A 609 -9.81 23.13 0.79
N GLU A 610 -10.19 24.39 0.60
CA GLU A 610 -11.25 24.77 -0.33
C GLU A 610 -10.86 24.45 -1.79
N ARG A 611 -9.60 24.72 -2.14
CA ARG A 611 -9.07 24.40 -3.47
C ARG A 611 -9.07 22.91 -3.75
N GLU A 612 -8.59 22.08 -2.82
CA GLU A 612 -8.63 20.63 -2.99
C GLU A 612 -10.09 20.12 -3.10
N LEU A 613 -10.99 20.63 -2.27
CA LEU A 613 -12.39 20.26 -2.31
C LEU A 613 -13.00 20.61 -3.67
N SER A 614 -12.77 21.82 -4.19
CA SER A 614 -13.30 22.26 -5.47
C SER A 614 -12.83 21.38 -6.64
N TRP A 615 -11.53 21.06 -6.71
CA TRP A 615 -10.98 20.15 -7.73
C TRP A 615 -11.52 18.73 -7.57
N SER A 616 -11.69 18.27 -6.34
CA SER A 616 -12.27 16.94 -6.07
C SER A 616 -13.73 16.85 -6.52
N VAL A 617 -14.52 17.91 -6.32
CA VAL A 617 -15.89 18.01 -6.82
C VAL A 617 -15.91 17.99 -8.35
N ARG A 618 -15.04 18.77 -9.01
CA ARG A 618 -14.92 18.77 -10.48
C ARG A 618 -14.59 17.37 -11.03
N ARG A 619 -13.58 16.70 -10.46
CA ARG A 619 -13.21 15.31 -10.82
C ARG A 619 -14.36 14.34 -10.62
N LEU A 620 -15.07 14.44 -9.49
CA LEU A 620 -16.21 13.57 -9.19
C LEU A 620 -17.33 13.75 -10.22
N LEU A 621 -17.72 14.99 -10.51
CA LEU A 621 -18.80 15.30 -11.44
C LEU A 621 -18.43 14.88 -12.86
N SER A 622 -17.26 15.27 -13.35
CA SER A 622 -16.74 14.87 -14.66
C SER A 622 -16.76 13.35 -14.83
N LYS A 623 -16.20 12.60 -13.87
CA LYS A 623 -16.20 11.13 -13.91
C LYS A 623 -17.61 10.54 -13.96
N ARG A 624 -18.55 11.09 -13.18
CA ARG A 624 -19.93 10.60 -13.16
C ARG A 624 -20.66 10.87 -14.48
N LEU A 625 -20.40 12.01 -15.10
CA LEU A 625 -20.94 12.36 -16.41
C LEU A 625 -20.34 11.46 -17.50
N ASP A 626 -19.03 11.21 -17.47
CA ASP A 626 -18.35 10.31 -18.40
C ASP A 626 -18.86 8.86 -18.27
N ASP A 627 -18.93 8.33 -17.04
CA ASP A 627 -19.49 6.99 -16.78
C ASP A 627 -20.94 6.86 -17.30
N ALA A 628 -21.74 7.91 -17.12
CA ALA A 628 -23.12 7.96 -17.60
C ALA A 628 -23.20 8.02 -19.13
N ARG A 629 -22.35 8.85 -19.77
CA ARG A 629 -22.18 8.93 -21.23
C ARG A 629 -21.79 7.57 -21.81
N GLU A 630 -20.72 6.95 -21.32
CA GLU A 630 -20.26 5.65 -21.78
C GLU A 630 -21.33 4.57 -21.61
N SER A 631 -22.02 4.54 -20.47
CA SER A 631 -23.09 3.59 -20.22
C SER A 631 -24.28 3.79 -21.18
N ALA A 632 -24.63 5.04 -21.51
CA ALA A 632 -25.70 5.34 -22.45
C ALA A 632 -25.33 4.93 -23.88
N LEU A 633 -24.13 5.30 -24.34
CA LEU A 633 -23.61 4.93 -25.67
C LEU A 633 -23.53 3.41 -25.82
N ALA A 634 -22.93 2.70 -24.85
CA ALA A 634 -22.84 1.25 -24.86
C ALA A 634 -24.23 0.59 -24.92
N LYS A 635 -25.23 1.17 -24.25
CA LYS A 635 -26.60 0.65 -24.28
C LYS A 635 -27.25 0.85 -25.63
N LEU A 636 -27.11 2.02 -26.26
CA LEU A 636 -27.59 2.30 -27.62
C LEU A 636 -26.95 1.35 -28.63
N THR A 637 -25.63 1.18 -28.58
CA THR A 637 -24.92 0.23 -29.44
C THR A 637 -25.40 -1.19 -29.24
N SER A 638 -25.68 -1.62 -27.99
CA SER A 638 -26.23 -2.96 -27.72
C SER A 638 -27.62 -3.19 -28.30
N TRP A 639 -28.37 -2.11 -28.57
CA TRP A 639 -29.67 -2.14 -29.26
C TRP A 639 -29.54 -2.06 -30.79
N GLY A 640 -28.32 -1.96 -31.32
CA GLY A 640 -28.08 -1.72 -32.75
C GLY A 640 -28.43 -0.30 -33.19
N VAL A 641 -28.45 0.66 -32.25
CA VAL A 641 -28.65 2.08 -32.54
C VAL A 641 -27.28 2.74 -32.59
N ASP A 642 -26.97 3.36 -33.72
CA ASP A 642 -25.82 4.25 -33.86
C ASP A 642 -26.15 5.61 -33.19
N PRO A 643 -25.43 6.02 -32.13
CA PRO A 643 -25.68 7.27 -31.42
C PRO A 643 -25.75 8.50 -32.33
N GLU A 644 -24.90 8.59 -33.34
CA GLU A 644 -24.83 9.73 -34.28
C GLU A 644 -26.11 9.86 -35.12
N THR A 645 -26.83 8.75 -35.29
CA THR A 645 -28.08 8.72 -36.06
C THR A 645 -29.32 9.02 -35.21
N VAL A 646 -29.21 9.20 -33.88
CA VAL A 646 -30.37 9.34 -33.00
C VAL A 646 -31.21 10.56 -33.36
N ALA A 647 -30.57 11.72 -33.58
CA ALA A 647 -31.27 12.96 -33.94
C ALA A 647 -32.04 12.81 -35.25
N THR A 648 -31.36 12.29 -36.28
CA THR A 648 -31.92 12.10 -37.63
C THR A 648 -32.99 11.00 -37.65
N ARG A 649 -32.78 9.88 -36.95
CA ARG A 649 -33.69 8.73 -36.90
C ARG A 649 -35.02 9.06 -36.25
N PHE A 650 -35.04 9.93 -35.25
CA PHE A 650 -36.25 10.29 -34.52
C PHE A 650 -36.78 11.70 -34.85
N HIS A 651 -36.16 12.40 -35.80
CA HIS A 651 -36.50 13.79 -36.16
C HIS A 651 -36.50 14.73 -34.95
N ILE A 652 -35.52 14.54 -34.06
CA ILE A 652 -35.32 15.36 -32.86
C ILE A 652 -34.40 16.52 -33.22
N ASP A 653 -34.68 17.72 -32.72
CA ASP A 653 -33.77 18.86 -32.81
C ASP A 653 -32.43 18.50 -32.13
N PRO A 654 -31.29 18.50 -32.83
CA PRO A 654 -29.99 18.19 -32.25
C PRO A 654 -29.67 19.04 -31.01
N ALA A 655 -30.11 20.30 -30.96
CA ALA A 655 -29.90 21.18 -29.81
C ALA A 655 -30.67 20.75 -28.54
N SER A 656 -31.68 19.87 -28.69
CA SER A 656 -32.44 19.29 -27.58
C SER A 656 -31.85 17.97 -27.06
N LEU A 657 -30.90 17.39 -27.79
CA LEU A 657 -30.13 16.25 -27.32
C LEU A 657 -28.90 16.73 -26.54
N PRO A 658 -28.39 15.92 -25.60
CA PRO A 658 -27.09 16.18 -25.00
C PRO A 658 -26.03 16.30 -26.10
N SER A 659 -25.18 17.33 -26.05
CA SER A 659 -24.17 17.61 -27.07
C SER A 659 -23.28 16.40 -27.40
N TRP A 660 -22.95 15.61 -26.38
CA TRP A 660 -22.12 14.40 -26.49
C TRP A 660 -22.77 13.23 -27.26
N LEU A 661 -24.06 13.29 -27.58
CA LEU A 661 -24.79 12.33 -28.44
C LEU A 661 -24.71 12.71 -29.93
N THR A 662 -24.37 13.97 -30.20
CA THR A 662 -24.37 14.56 -31.54
C THR A 662 -22.97 15.00 -31.99
N SER A 663 -22.01 15.15 -31.07
CA SER A 663 -20.61 15.42 -31.38
C SER A 663 -19.90 14.15 -31.82
N SER A 664 -19.26 14.20 -32.99
CA SER A 664 -18.34 13.16 -33.41
C SER A 664 -17.15 13.13 -32.46
N ARG A 665 -16.58 11.93 -32.22
CA ARG A 665 -15.45 11.74 -31.31
C ARG A 665 -14.18 12.51 -31.72
N GLU A 666 -14.18 13.11 -32.91
CA GLU A 666 -13.06 13.88 -33.50
C GLU A 666 -13.23 15.41 -33.34
N GLU A 667 -14.45 15.94 -33.12
CA GLU A 667 -14.68 17.39 -33.03
C GLU A 667 -14.49 17.96 -31.61
N GLU A 668 -14.69 17.14 -30.56
CA GLU A 668 -14.55 17.57 -29.16
C GLU A 668 -13.09 17.82 -28.70
N ASP A 669 -12.08 17.35 -29.44
CA ASP A 669 -10.66 17.66 -29.16
C ASP A 669 -10.24 19.02 -29.75
N THR A 670 -11.10 19.71 -30.50
CA THR A 670 -10.73 20.95 -31.23
C THR A 670 -11.62 22.18 -31.04
N GLU A 671 -12.78 22.09 -30.40
CA GLU A 671 -13.65 23.27 -30.21
C GLU A 671 -14.30 23.32 -28.82
N GLU A 672 -13.78 24.17 -27.94
CA GLU A 672 -14.59 24.92 -26.96
C GLU A 672 -14.00 26.32 -26.79
N ASP A 673 -14.18 27.13 -27.82
CA ASP A 673 -14.13 28.58 -27.74
C ASP A 673 -15.54 29.07 -27.33
N TYR A 674 -15.60 30.14 -26.53
CA TYR A 674 -16.77 30.85 -25.97
C TYR A 674 -17.26 30.47 -24.56
N LEU A 675 -16.59 31.12 -23.61
CA LEU A 675 -17.15 31.72 -22.38
C LEU A 675 -18.62 32.16 -22.49
N GLY A 676 -19.41 31.67 -21.54
CA GLY A 676 -20.61 32.33 -20.99
C GLY A 676 -20.54 32.30 -19.48
#